data_AF-A0AA88Y352-F1
#
_entry.id   AF-A0AA88Y352-F1
#
_cell.length_a   1.000
_cell.length_b   1.000
_cell.length_c   1.000
_cell.angle_alpha   90.00
_cell.angle_beta   90.00
_cell.angle_gamma   90.00
#
_symmetry.space_group_name_H-M   'P 1'
#
loop_
_entity.id
_entity.type
_entity.pdbx_description
1 polymer ?
#
loop_
_entity_poly.entity_id
_entity_poly.type
_entity_poly.pdbx_seq_one_letter_code
_entity_poly.pdbx_strand_id
1 'polypeptide(L)'
;MKSNLNNDPTLLWQYFGSDQGVLTNYPASNLSNCQTLDARFRNYYVATASPVPKDVVIMFEASSAMTQKSFENSDPSTPDKPLIQLAKESSTTVLNTLGSLDRVGVIAFNGDVTTPLSQDGCYRQTLAKATRNNINKLKGFINNKGVNGDSDYNKAFAAAFQFFNESERSLQGEKRDRIILFLTSGSSYSGNPLEIIRDGNAAMNNEVVIHVFQLGKDRPQETEELLRNISRQVLNPGSTRTGRYMVLSDQKMLMTAMGEYYQYSENERQEDPVFSEPFIDMFSQKGLLISMCLPVYTVGGFKGVVCNDFRLEELLADVTYLREGENSYAFVIDGFGRTLVHPLLPQRRQSTDNPDIVDIENFERLVGQDVIQSMKRGETGNKTGIVTKMPISRGIMLYEGDTSKTIKANYFWTKVQKSNYSVCVVIKEDLSSLKELKDATIDSKGFYYHTREITDYGSQPCRHYARWATKDHSCVMLAPSSFADPTGYLIRNETQAKIREYERYLRGDSTNNPGFVDTLLNSVAATYKLESFWKDSISHDQAKYVVWRYICTKDGITRLYPCVQLTKDYDPALRPWYQRTIAKRKKFVLSTPYLDAWGSGYLLTLSRSMYEGKLNGQHSPDDVVVGVMGTDLTVNYFNQLIQEIYPICGQTQSYSCIVIDDSGFIVMHPDFVVTGSDPGLDNLFHIGNKDYKKSPSVNKCGSDNCDCLCYRDVDFNVCTNKYVQT
;
A
#
# COMPACT_ATOMS: atom_id res chain seq x y z
N MET A 1 -22.73 -9.97 -11.28
CA MET A 1 -22.02 -10.43 -10.05
C MET A 1 -21.63 -11.90 -10.12
N LYS A 2 -22.54 -12.88 -9.92
CA LYS A 2 -22.22 -14.32 -10.02
C LYS A 2 -21.52 -14.71 -11.34
N SER A 3 -22.06 -14.29 -12.48
CA SER A 3 -21.44 -14.54 -13.79
C SER A 3 -20.05 -13.92 -13.91
N ASN A 4 -19.82 -12.75 -13.31
CA ASN A 4 -18.51 -12.09 -13.36
C ASN A 4 -17.48 -12.90 -12.57
N LEU A 5 -17.83 -13.35 -11.36
CA LEU A 5 -16.93 -14.16 -10.54
C LEU A 5 -16.63 -15.52 -11.18
N ASN A 6 -17.60 -16.11 -11.89
CA ASN A 6 -17.39 -17.35 -12.63
C ASN A 6 -16.45 -17.16 -13.83
N ASN A 7 -16.52 -16.00 -14.49
CA ASN A 7 -15.66 -15.66 -15.62
C ASN A 7 -14.26 -15.26 -15.16
N ASP A 8 -14.17 -14.54 -14.04
CA ASP A 8 -12.93 -14.05 -13.46
C ASP A 8 -12.91 -14.29 -11.93
N PRO A 9 -12.25 -15.38 -11.49
CA PRO A 9 -12.11 -15.72 -10.08
C PRO A 9 -11.19 -14.77 -9.29
N THR A 10 -10.50 -13.83 -9.94
CA THR A 10 -9.63 -12.84 -9.27
C THR A 10 -10.42 -11.70 -8.63
N LEU A 11 -11.68 -11.52 -9.06
CA LEU A 11 -12.57 -10.49 -8.53
C LEU A 11 -12.83 -10.69 -7.04
N LEU A 12 -12.67 -9.61 -6.27
CA LEU A 12 -13.00 -9.60 -4.85
C LEU A 12 -14.46 -9.18 -4.65
N TRP A 13 -14.69 -8.07 -3.96
CA TRP A 13 -16.01 -7.54 -3.68
C TRP A 13 -16.61 -6.89 -4.92
N GLN A 14 -17.86 -7.20 -5.19
CA GLN A 14 -18.67 -6.55 -6.23
C GLN A 14 -19.85 -5.90 -5.54
N TYR A 15 -20.07 -4.61 -5.75
CA TYR A 15 -21.13 -3.90 -5.05
C TYR A 15 -21.78 -2.80 -5.86
N PHE A 16 -23.04 -2.52 -5.53
CA PHE A 16 -23.83 -1.42 -6.05
C PHE A 16 -24.34 -0.58 -4.90
N GLY A 17 -23.92 0.68 -4.85
CA GLY A 17 -24.49 1.70 -3.97
C GLY A 17 -25.51 2.53 -4.75
N SER A 18 -26.77 2.50 -4.35
CA SER A 18 -27.82 3.32 -4.96
C SER A 18 -27.78 4.77 -4.48
N ASP A 19 -28.38 5.67 -5.25
CA ASP A 19 -28.65 7.06 -4.87
C ASP A 19 -29.62 7.18 -3.66
N GLN A 20 -30.36 6.11 -3.33
CA GLN A 20 -31.24 6.02 -2.17
C GLN A 20 -30.55 5.46 -0.91
N GLY A 21 -29.24 5.16 -0.98
CA GLY A 21 -28.47 4.63 0.17
C GLY A 21 -28.57 3.11 0.38
N VAL A 22 -29.24 2.36 -0.51
CA VAL A 22 -29.19 0.89 -0.53
C VAL A 22 -27.83 0.44 -1.07
N LEU A 23 -27.13 -0.41 -0.30
CA LEU A 23 -25.89 -1.09 -0.70
C LEU A 23 -26.17 -2.58 -0.93
N THR A 24 -25.82 -3.08 -2.11
CA THR A 24 -25.83 -4.52 -2.42
C THR A 24 -24.40 -4.97 -2.65
N ASN A 25 -23.94 -6.02 -1.94
CA ASN A 25 -22.60 -6.59 -2.08
C ASN A 25 -22.63 -8.08 -2.42
N TYR A 26 -21.60 -8.53 -3.12
CA TYR A 26 -21.37 -9.93 -3.49
C TYR A 26 -19.87 -10.30 -3.39
N PRO A 27 -19.52 -11.48 -2.85
CA PRO A 27 -20.41 -12.42 -2.16
C PRO A 27 -21.02 -11.78 -0.90
N ALA A 28 -22.16 -12.31 -0.45
CA ALA A 28 -22.81 -11.79 0.74
C ALA A 28 -21.91 -11.99 1.96
N SER A 29 -21.64 -10.91 2.69
CA SER A 29 -20.80 -10.90 3.89
C SER A 29 -21.51 -10.18 5.03
N ASN A 30 -21.19 -10.58 6.26
CA ASN A 30 -21.70 -9.91 7.45
C ASN A 30 -20.88 -8.65 7.72
N LEU A 31 -21.53 -7.49 7.75
CA LEU A 31 -20.89 -6.20 7.96
C LEU A 31 -20.97 -5.81 9.44
N SER A 32 -19.84 -5.76 10.14
CA SER A 32 -19.76 -5.14 11.46
C SER A 32 -19.72 -3.61 11.28
N ASN A 33 -20.69 -2.89 11.87
CA ASN A 33 -20.87 -1.42 11.80
C ASN A 33 -21.76 -0.86 10.65
N CYS A 34 -22.94 -1.45 10.39
CA CYS A 34 -23.89 -0.92 9.40
C CYS A 34 -24.39 0.51 9.67
N GLN A 35 -24.37 0.98 10.92
CA GLN A 35 -24.96 2.28 11.31
C GLN A 35 -24.21 3.49 10.72
N THR A 36 -22.97 3.32 10.28
CA THR A 36 -22.14 4.41 9.73
C THR A 36 -21.71 4.13 8.27
N LEU A 37 -22.19 3.04 7.69
CA LEU A 37 -21.84 2.64 6.33
C LEU A 37 -22.88 3.14 5.33
N ASP A 38 -22.61 4.32 4.77
CA ASP A 38 -23.31 4.82 3.61
C ASP A 38 -22.32 4.98 2.46
N ALA A 39 -22.63 4.38 1.31
CA ALA A 39 -21.79 4.43 0.11
C ALA A 39 -21.67 5.87 -0.42
N ARG A 40 -22.74 6.67 -0.31
CA ARG A 40 -22.83 8.03 -0.87
C ARG A 40 -21.85 9.01 -0.24
N PHE A 41 -21.34 8.69 0.96
CA PHE A 41 -20.37 9.51 1.69
C PHE A 41 -18.93 8.98 1.56
N ARG A 42 -18.68 8.06 0.64
CA ARG A 42 -17.35 7.50 0.38
C ARG A 42 -16.75 8.14 -0.86
N ASN A 43 -15.45 8.42 -0.79
CA ASN A 43 -14.67 8.98 -1.89
C ASN A 43 -14.90 8.22 -3.22
N TYR A 44 -14.83 6.89 -3.25
CA TYR A 44 -15.05 6.12 -4.50
C TYR A 44 -16.40 6.45 -5.15
N TYR A 45 -17.45 6.66 -4.35
CA TYR A 45 -18.78 6.94 -4.85
C TYR A 45 -18.84 8.36 -5.40
N VAL A 46 -18.35 9.34 -4.64
CA VAL A 46 -18.37 10.75 -5.03
C VAL A 46 -17.49 11.01 -6.25
N ALA A 47 -16.30 10.43 -6.30
CA ALA A 47 -15.39 10.50 -7.45
C ALA A 47 -16.00 9.87 -8.72
N THR A 48 -16.88 8.88 -8.57
CA THR A 48 -17.57 8.26 -9.71
C THR A 48 -18.83 9.02 -10.12
N ALA A 49 -19.60 9.49 -9.15
CA ALA A 49 -20.83 10.26 -9.37
C ALA A 49 -20.54 11.66 -9.94
N SER A 50 -19.42 12.25 -9.52
CA SER A 50 -18.94 13.56 -9.93
C SER A 50 -17.42 13.54 -10.07
N PRO A 51 -16.88 13.20 -11.25
CA PRO A 51 -15.44 13.03 -11.47
C PRO A 51 -14.66 14.35 -11.55
N VAL A 52 -15.35 15.49 -11.67
CA VAL A 52 -14.71 16.81 -11.68
C VAL A 52 -14.10 17.08 -10.29
N PRO A 53 -12.81 17.45 -10.19
CA PRO A 53 -12.19 17.84 -8.93
C PRO A 53 -12.89 19.04 -8.28
N LYS A 54 -13.01 19.03 -6.95
CA LYS A 54 -13.81 20.02 -6.20
C LYS A 54 -12.94 20.90 -5.33
N ASP A 55 -13.31 22.17 -5.24
CA ASP A 55 -12.82 23.14 -4.26
C ASP A 55 -13.98 23.44 -3.30
N VAL A 56 -13.92 22.85 -2.12
CA VAL A 56 -15.02 22.93 -1.14
C VAL A 56 -14.60 23.82 0.02
N VAL A 57 -15.39 24.85 0.33
CA VAL A 57 -15.25 25.63 1.56
C VAL A 57 -16.40 25.27 2.49
N ILE A 58 -16.07 24.60 3.60
CA ILE A 58 -17.05 24.26 4.64
C ILE A 58 -17.06 25.39 5.67
N MET A 59 -18.19 26.07 5.79
CA MET A 59 -18.39 27.16 6.74
C MET A 59 -19.43 26.73 7.77
N PHE A 60 -19.04 26.57 9.03
CA PHE A 60 -19.98 26.25 10.10
C PHE A 60 -19.98 27.30 11.19
N GLU A 61 -21.19 27.64 11.64
CA GLU A 61 -21.40 28.57 12.73
C GLU A 61 -20.90 27.99 14.07
N ALA A 62 -20.18 28.81 14.83
CA ALA A 62 -19.64 28.51 16.15
C ALA A 62 -20.02 29.59 17.18
N SER A 63 -21.19 30.21 16.99
CA SER A 63 -21.77 31.19 17.92
C SER A 63 -22.45 30.52 19.11
N SER A 64 -22.84 31.33 20.09
CA SER A 64 -23.57 30.86 21.28
C SER A 64 -24.94 30.27 20.95
N ALA A 65 -25.57 30.65 19.83
CA ALA A 65 -26.82 30.07 19.34
C ALA A 65 -26.71 28.57 19.04
N MET A 66 -25.51 28.09 18.73
CA MET A 66 -25.24 26.69 18.41
C MET A 66 -25.20 25.76 19.66
N THR A 67 -25.37 26.32 20.87
CA THR A 67 -25.54 25.56 22.12
C THR A 67 -26.92 24.94 22.27
N GLN A 68 -27.91 25.43 21.51
CA GLN A 68 -29.27 24.91 21.53
C GLN A 68 -29.27 23.40 21.24
N LYS A 69 -30.04 22.63 22.02
CA LYS A 69 -30.18 21.19 21.83
C LYS A 69 -31.09 20.88 20.64
N SER A 70 -30.82 19.75 19.98
CA SER A 70 -31.61 19.26 18.86
C SER A 70 -33.08 19.10 19.22
N PHE A 71 -33.85 19.12 18.14
CA PHE A 71 -35.27 18.83 17.96
C PHE A 71 -35.93 18.04 19.10
N GLU A 72 -37.12 18.47 19.55
CA GLU A 72 -37.96 17.68 20.47
C GLU A 72 -38.06 16.21 20.00
N ASN A 73 -37.55 15.31 20.85
CA ASN A 73 -37.62 13.84 20.78
C ASN A 73 -38.71 13.28 19.83
N SER A 74 -38.32 12.85 18.63
CA SER A 74 -39.13 11.93 17.82
C SER A 74 -38.78 10.46 18.08
N ASP A 75 -37.63 10.17 18.71
CA ASP A 75 -37.14 8.82 18.99
C ASP A 75 -36.42 8.76 20.37
N PRO A 76 -37.05 8.18 21.42
CA PRO A 76 -36.50 8.10 22.77
C PRO A 76 -35.17 7.33 22.86
N SER A 77 -34.78 6.60 21.81
CA SER A 77 -33.55 5.81 21.77
C SER A 77 -32.31 6.60 21.32
N THR A 78 -32.48 7.85 20.83
CA THR A 78 -31.37 8.69 20.35
C THR A 78 -31.22 9.94 21.21
N PRO A 79 -30.08 10.16 21.91
CA PRO A 79 -29.91 11.33 22.77
C PRO A 79 -29.82 12.63 21.96
N ASP A 80 -30.51 13.67 22.44
CA ASP A 80 -30.47 15.02 21.85
C ASP A 80 -29.05 15.59 21.83
N LYS A 81 -28.62 16.04 20.65
CA LYS A 81 -27.29 16.64 20.42
C LYS A 81 -27.41 18.15 20.22
N PRO A 82 -26.47 18.97 20.71
CA PRO A 82 -26.48 20.41 20.41
C PRO A 82 -26.22 20.67 18.92
N LEU A 83 -26.72 21.79 18.38
CA LEU A 83 -26.59 22.14 16.96
C LEU A 83 -25.11 22.17 16.51
N ILE A 84 -24.20 22.61 17.37
CA ILE A 84 -22.76 22.55 17.08
C ILE A 84 -22.26 21.12 16.84
N GLN A 85 -22.75 20.14 17.59
CA GLN A 85 -22.34 18.74 17.41
C GLN A 85 -22.82 18.20 16.06
N LEU A 86 -24.03 18.58 15.66
CA LEU A 86 -24.58 18.25 14.34
C LEU A 86 -23.76 18.87 13.20
N ALA A 87 -23.38 20.15 13.33
CA ALA A 87 -22.53 20.84 12.37
C ALA A 87 -21.15 20.17 12.26
N LYS A 88 -20.55 19.74 13.38
CA LYS A 88 -19.26 19.04 13.41
C LYS A 88 -19.32 17.67 12.73
N GLU A 89 -20.33 16.87 13.05
CA GLU A 89 -20.53 15.53 12.45
C GLU A 89 -20.71 15.64 10.93
N SER A 90 -21.42 16.65 10.47
CA SER A 90 -21.79 16.79 9.06
C SER A 90 -20.68 17.41 8.22
N SER A 91 -19.95 18.36 8.79
CA SER A 91 -18.69 18.84 8.23
C SER A 91 -17.69 17.68 8.11
N THR A 92 -17.62 16.81 9.10
CA THR A 92 -16.78 15.59 9.06
C THR A 92 -17.23 14.61 7.97
N THR A 93 -18.54 14.45 7.75
CA THR A 93 -19.09 13.64 6.65
C THR A 93 -18.66 14.19 5.30
N VAL A 94 -18.74 15.50 5.07
CA VAL A 94 -18.23 16.13 3.84
C VAL A 94 -16.74 15.82 3.66
N LEU A 95 -15.92 15.98 4.70
CA LEU A 95 -14.49 15.64 4.64
C LEU A 95 -14.22 14.18 4.26
N ASN A 96 -15.12 13.24 4.60
CA ASN A 96 -14.97 11.83 4.21
C ASN A 96 -15.30 11.55 2.74
N THR A 97 -16.04 12.46 2.09
CA THR A 97 -16.39 12.35 0.67
C THR A 97 -15.26 12.74 -0.27
N LEU A 98 -14.32 13.56 0.21
CA LEU A 98 -13.28 14.18 -0.60
C LEU A 98 -12.14 13.19 -0.89
N GLY A 99 -11.59 13.29 -2.10
CA GLY A 99 -10.39 12.58 -2.50
C GLY A 99 -9.18 13.47 -2.71
N SER A 100 -8.03 12.87 -2.99
CA SER A 100 -6.73 13.52 -3.18
C SER A 100 -6.72 14.56 -4.31
N LEU A 101 -7.67 14.46 -5.24
CA LEU A 101 -7.86 15.44 -6.31
C LEU A 101 -8.58 16.69 -5.82
N ASP A 102 -9.38 16.60 -4.75
CA ASP A 102 -10.15 17.69 -4.19
C ASP A 102 -9.28 18.58 -3.28
N ARG A 103 -9.72 19.82 -3.10
CA ARG A 103 -9.16 20.73 -2.10
C ARG A 103 -10.27 21.25 -1.20
N VAL A 104 -9.92 21.53 0.05
CA VAL A 104 -10.88 21.93 1.06
C VAL A 104 -10.32 23.00 2.00
N GLY A 105 -11.18 23.96 2.30
CA GLY A 105 -11.02 24.94 3.37
C GLY A 105 -12.12 24.73 4.41
N VAL A 106 -11.80 24.98 5.68
CA VAL A 106 -12.79 24.93 6.77
C VAL A 106 -12.77 26.25 7.52
N ILE A 107 -13.94 26.85 7.68
CA ILE A 107 -14.16 28.10 8.39
C ILE A 107 -15.13 27.83 9.54
N ALA A 108 -14.69 28.13 10.75
CA ALA A 108 -15.57 28.28 11.89
C ALA A 108 -15.82 29.77 12.11
N PHE A 109 -17.07 30.22 12.11
CA PHE A 109 -17.38 31.64 12.23
C PHE A 109 -18.32 31.93 13.40
N ASN A 110 -18.10 33.09 14.02
CA ASN A 110 -18.96 33.74 14.98
C ASN A 110 -18.86 35.24 14.68
N GLY A 111 -18.60 36.12 15.65
CA GLY A 111 -18.31 37.54 15.41
C GLY A 111 -16.96 37.75 14.72
N ASP A 112 -16.15 36.70 14.60
CA ASP A 112 -14.90 36.65 13.84
C ASP A 112 -14.76 35.29 13.10
N VAL A 113 -13.71 35.16 12.28
CA VAL A 113 -13.42 33.93 11.53
C VAL A 113 -12.22 33.20 12.13
N THR A 114 -12.40 31.91 12.40
CA THR A 114 -11.31 31.01 12.78
C THR A 114 -11.09 29.96 11.68
N THR A 115 -9.83 29.78 11.26
CA THR A 115 -9.41 28.72 10.34
C THR A 115 -8.41 27.77 11.01
N PRO A 116 -8.17 26.56 10.46
CA PRO A 116 -7.24 25.58 11.01
C PRO A 116 -5.79 26.11 11.15
N LEU A 117 -5.20 25.91 12.35
CA LEU A 117 -3.78 26.04 12.74
C LEU A 117 -3.09 27.42 12.54
N SER A 118 -2.61 27.99 13.65
CA SER A 118 -1.98 29.31 13.77
C SER A 118 -0.45 29.30 13.90
N GLN A 119 0.22 28.14 13.95
CA GLN A 119 1.67 28.07 14.25
C GLN A 119 2.60 28.04 13.02
N ASP A 120 2.21 27.41 11.90
CA ASP A 120 3.07 27.30 10.69
C ASP A 120 2.55 28.11 9.47
N GLY A 121 1.42 28.81 9.58
CA GLY A 121 0.84 29.68 8.53
C GLY A 121 0.21 28.98 7.31
N CYS A 122 0.48 27.70 7.06
CA CYS A 122 -0.06 26.95 5.91
C CYS A 122 -1.59 26.68 6.03
N TYR A 123 -2.33 26.87 4.93
CA TYR A 123 -3.79 26.65 4.80
C TYR A 123 -4.68 27.57 5.65
N ARG A 124 -4.12 28.67 6.18
CA ARG A 124 -4.89 29.71 6.88
C ARG A 124 -5.88 30.42 5.96
N GLN A 125 -5.44 30.64 4.72
CA GLN A 125 -6.14 31.40 3.68
C GLN A 125 -6.14 30.68 2.31
N THR A 126 -5.59 29.47 2.24
CA THR A 126 -5.50 28.65 1.02
C THR A 126 -6.13 27.28 1.22
N LEU A 127 -6.71 26.72 0.16
CA LEU A 127 -7.35 25.42 0.18
C LEU A 127 -6.29 24.31 0.32
N ALA A 128 -6.51 23.37 1.23
CA ALA A 128 -5.65 22.21 1.42
C ALA A 128 -6.04 21.08 0.46
N LYS A 129 -5.08 20.42 -0.18
CA LYS A 129 -5.36 19.13 -0.85
C LYS A 129 -5.95 18.16 0.16
N ALA A 130 -7.01 17.45 -0.19
CA ALA A 130 -7.71 16.52 0.69
C ALA A 130 -6.97 15.18 0.86
N THR A 131 -5.68 15.24 1.23
CA THR A 131 -4.89 14.07 1.64
C THR A 131 -5.37 13.54 2.99
N ARG A 132 -5.05 12.28 3.31
CA ARG A 132 -5.51 11.68 4.57
C ARG A 132 -5.03 12.47 5.79
N ASN A 133 -3.76 12.89 5.77
CA ASN A 133 -3.16 13.70 6.83
C ASN A 133 -3.86 15.05 6.99
N ASN A 134 -4.13 15.76 5.89
CA ASN A 134 -4.82 17.04 5.93
C ASN A 134 -6.26 16.89 6.44
N ILE A 135 -7.00 15.90 5.94
CA ILE A 135 -8.36 15.60 6.40
C ILE A 135 -8.39 15.30 7.91
N ASN A 136 -7.43 14.53 8.43
CA ASN A 136 -7.35 14.24 9.87
C ASN A 136 -7.09 15.51 10.71
N LYS A 137 -6.22 16.41 10.24
CA LYS A 137 -5.98 17.71 10.89
C LYS A 137 -7.23 18.59 10.88
N LEU A 138 -7.95 18.65 9.76
CA LEU A 138 -9.20 19.41 9.62
C LEU A 138 -10.30 18.86 10.53
N LYS A 139 -10.43 17.53 10.64
CA LYS A 139 -11.33 16.88 11.61
C LYS A 139 -10.96 17.25 13.05
N GLY A 140 -9.67 17.26 13.38
CA GLY A 140 -9.19 17.71 14.68
C GLY A 140 -9.61 19.15 14.99
N PHE A 141 -9.45 20.06 14.03
CA PHE A 141 -9.91 21.45 14.15
C PHE A 141 -11.43 21.55 14.39
N ILE A 142 -12.23 20.87 13.55
CA ILE A 142 -13.70 20.85 13.67
C ILE A 142 -14.12 20.34 15.05
N ASN A 143 -13.59 19.20 15.48
CA ASN A 143 -13.97 18.56 16.74
C ASN A 143 -13.61 19.41 17.96
N ASN A 144 -12.46 20.11 17.93
CA ASN A 144 -11.99 20.93 19.03
C ASN A 144 -12.62 22.33 19.10
N LYS A 145 -13.34 22.77 18.06
CA LYS A 145 -13.92 24.12 18.05
C LYS A 145 -15.06 24.23 19.08
N GLY A 146 -14.92 25.18 20.00
CA GLY A 146 -15.96 25.58 20.95
C GLY A 146 -16.92 26.62 20.36
N VAL A 147 -17.93 26.99 21.15
CA VAL A 147 -18.94 28.00 20.79
C VAL A 147 -18.79 29.25 21.64
N ASN A 148 -18.88 30.44 21.05
CA ASN A 148 -18.87 31.72 21.76
C ASN A 148 -19.30 32.88 20.85
N GLY A 149 -19.77 33.97 21.46
CA GLY A 149 -20.14 35.21 20.78
C GLY A 149 -21.38 35.07 19.88
N ASP A 150 -21.66 36.13 19.13
CA ASP A 150 -22.71 36.18 18.08
C ASP A 150 -22.14 35.80 16.72
N SER A 151 -22.92 35.85 15.64
CA SER A 151 -22.45 35.54 14.27
C SER A 151 -22.31 36.78 13.37
N ASP A 152 -21.32 36.78 12.48
CA ASP A 152 -21.13 37.78 11.43
C ASP A 152 -20.99 37.09 10.06
N TYR A 153 -22.02 37.19 9.23
CA TYR A 153 -22.05 36.55 7.92
C TYR A 153 -21.11 37.24 6.92
N ASN A 154 -20.90 38.56 7.04
CA ASN A 154 -20.06 39.29 6.11
C ASN A 154 -18.61 38.81 6.19
N LYS A 155 -18.07 38.71 7.41
CA LYS A 155 -16.70 38.21 7.62
C LYS A 155 -16.53 36.78 7.15
N ALA A 156 -17.52 35.92 7.41
CA ALA A 156 -17.48 34.53 7.01
C ALA A 156 -17.40 34.38 5.49
N PHE A 157 -18.27 35.07 4.74
CA PHE A 157 -18.25 35.01 3.26
C PHE A 157 -17.01 35.67 2.67
N ALA A 158 -16.53 36.79 3.23
CA ALA A 158 -15.28 37.39 2.79
C ALA A 158 -14.09 36.42 2.90
N ALA A 159 -13.99 35.70 4.03
CA ALA A 159 -12.97 34.68 4.22
C ALA A 159 -13.12 33.50 3.24
N ALA A 160 -14.35 33.08 2.93
CA ALA A 160 -14.59 31.99 1.99
C ALA A 160 -14.10 32.31 0.56
N PHE A 161 -14.37 33.53 0.07
CA PHE A 161 -13.85 33.95 -1.24
C PHE A 161 -12.34 34.20 -1.24
N GLN A 162 -11.75 34.54 -0.09
CA GLN A 162 -10.30 34.61 0.06
C GLN A 162 -9.63 33.25 -0.19
N PHE A 163 -10.21 32.15 0.32
CA PHE A 163 -9.72 30.80 0.06
C PHE A 163 -9.60 30.49 -1.44
N PHE A 164 -10.62 30.81 -2.23
CA PHE A 164 -10.58 30.59 -3.67
C PHE A 164 -9.53 31.47 -4.35
N ASN A 165 -9.51 32.78 -4.04
CA ASN A 165 -8.60 33.75 -4.68
C ASN A 165 -7.11 33.42 -4.45
N GLU A 166 -6.73 33.10 -3.22
CA GLU A 166 -5.33 32.77 -2.94
C GLU A 166 -4.92 31.40 -3.52
N SER A 167 -5.89 30.48 -3.67
CA SER A 167 -5.64 29.15 -4.23
C SER A 167 -5.63 29.12 -5.76
N GLU A 168 -6.22 30.12 -6.44
CA GLU A 168 -6.23 30.23 -7.89
C GLU A 168 -4.84 30.46 -8.50
N ARG A 169 -3.95 31.18 -7.79
CA ARG A 169 -2.58 31.49 -8.27
C ARG A 169 -1.72 30.26 -8.54
N SER A 170 -2.18 29.07 -8.14
CA SER A 170 -1.49 27.79 -8.29
C SER A 170 -2.03 26.88 -9.40
N LEU A 171 -3.08 27.28 -10.13
CA LEU A 171 -3.79 26.42 -11.07
C LEU A 171 -3.35 26.65 -12.53
N GLN A 172 -2.82 25.59 -13.17
CA GLN A 172 -2.55 25.55 -14.62
C GLN A 172 -3.80 25.11 -15.42
N GLY A 173 -4.91 25.82 -15.31
CA GLY A 173 -6.06 25.66 -16.22
C GLY A 173 -6.94 24.40 -16.06
N GLU A 174 -6.87 23.68 -14.93
CA GLU A 174 -7.78 22.56 -14.64
C GLU A 174 -9.19 23.06 -14.27
N LYS A 175 -10.24 22.52 -14.91
CA LYS A 175 -11.65 22.79 -14.56
C LYS A 175 -11.98 22.16 -13.21
N ARG A 176 -12.56 22.94 -12.30
CA ARG A 176 -12.90 22.51 -10.93
C ARG A 176 -14.24 23.07 -10.48
N ASP A 177 -15.03 22.27 -9.77
CA ASP A 177 -16.28 22.74 -9.15
C ASP A 177 -15.97 23.50 -7.86
N ARG A 178 -16.52 24.72 -7.71
CA ARG A 178 -16.29 25.57 -6.53
C ARG A 178 -17.55 25.66 -5.70
N ILE A 179 -17.47 25.22 -4.46
CA ILE A 179 -18.66 24.98 -3.62
C ILE A 179 -18.45 25.57 -2.23
N ILE A 180 -19.40 26.38 -1.78
CA ILE A 180 -19.50 26.83 -0.40
C ILE A 180 -20.64 26.07 0.27
N LEU A 181 -20.34 25.42 1.40
CA LEU A 181 -21.33 24.79 2.27
C LEU A 181 -21.48 25.65 3.53
N PHE A 182 -22.57 26.40 3.63
CA PHE A 182 -22.82 27.35 4.71
C PHE A 182 -23.84 26.79 5.72
N LEU A 183 -23.38 26.49 6.93
CA LEU A 183 -24.21 25.96 8.02
C LEU A 183 -24.41 27.04 9.08
N THR A 184 -25.67 27.31 9.42
CA THR A 184 -26.03 28.31 10.43
C THR A 184 -27.30 27.92 11.18
N SER A 185 -27.42 28.36 12.43
CA SER A 185 -28.67 28.34 13.19
C SER A 185 -29.72 29.32 12.64
N GLY A 186 -29.30 30.38 11.95
CA GLY A 186 -30.18 31.46 11.52
C GLY A 186 -30.71 32.34 12.67
N SER A 187 -30.09 32.28 13.86
CA SER A 187 -30.42 33.15 14.99
C SER A 187 -29.22 33.97 15.43
N SER A 188 -29.47 35.18 15.95
CA SER A 188 -28.45 36.09 16.50
C SER A 188 -27.22 36.31 15.61
N TYR A 189 -27.46 36.83 14.40
CA TYR A 189 -26.40 37.18 13.43
C TYR A 189 -26.41 38.67 13.04
N SER A 190 -25.30 39.11 12.48
CA SER A 190 -25.09 40.43 11.89
C SER A 190 -24.54 40.32 10.48
N GLY A 191 -24.71 41.39 9.70
CA GLY A 191 -24.24 41.48 8.31
C GLY A 191 -25.23 40.95 7.27
N ASN A 192 -25.13 41.49 6.06
CA ASN A 192 -25.82 41.03 4.86
C ASN A 192 -24.77 40.76 3.76
N PRO A 193 -24.43 39.50 3.49
CA PRO A 193 -23.29 39.15 2.65
C PRO A 193 -23.59 39.20 1.14
N LEU A 194 -24.78 39.60 0.71
CA LEU A 194 -25.19 39.50 -0.70
C LEU A 194 -24.28 40.29 -1.66
N GLU A 195 -23.78 41.46 -1.26
CA GLU A 195 -22.82 42.23 -2.08
C GLU A 195 -21.43 41.58 -2.11
N ILE A 196 -20.98 41.03 -0.97
CA ILE A 196 -19.72 40.29 -0.87
C ILE A 196 -19.76 39.04 -1.75
N ILE A 197 -20.89 38.34 -1.77
CA ILE A 197 -21.14 37.17 -2.63
C ILE A 197 -21.12 37.56 -4.10
N ARG A 198 -21.78 38.66 -4.48
CA ARG A 198 -21.78 39.16 -5.85
C ARG A 198 -20.34 39.43 -6.31
N ASP A 199 -19.59 40.22 -5.55
CA ASP A 199 -18.26 40.66 -5.95
C ASP A 199 -17.26 39.49 -5.93
N GLY A 200 -17.33 38.65 -4.90
CA GLY A 200 -16.47 37.48 -4.75
C GLY A 200 -16.71 36.42 -5.82
N ASN A 201 -17.97 36.15 -6.18
CA ASN A 201 -18.28 35.15 -7.20
C ASN A 201 -18.08 35.70 -8.62
N ALA A 202 -18.30 36.99 -8.86
CA ALA A 202 -17.95 37.62 -10.13
C ALA A 202 -16.44 37.51 -10.42
N ALA A 203 -15.59 37.63 -9.40
CA ALA A 203 -14.14 37.39 -9.52
C ALA A 203 -13.78 35.93 -9.84
N MET A 204 -14.72 35.00 -9.65
CA MET A 204 -14.61 33.57 -9.91
C MET A 204 -15.43 33.13 -11.13
N ASN A 205 -15.67 34.05 -12.07
CA ASN A 205 -16.48 33.84 -13.28
C ASN A 205 -17.91 33.33 -13.02
N ASN A 206 -18.48 33.65 -11.86
CA ASN A 206 -19.80 33.19 -11.40
C ASN A 206 -19.94 31.65 -11.32
N GLU A 207 -18.83 30.93 -11.12
CA GLU A 207 -18.80 29.47 -11.04
C GLU A 207 -19.02 28.92 -9.63
N VAL A 208 -19.00 29.77 -8.59
CA VAL A 208 -19.19 29.33 -7.20
C VAL A 208 -20.67 29.05 -6.92
N VAL A 209 -20.94 27.88 -6.33
CA VAL A 209 -22.28 27.44 -5.87
C VAL A 209 -22.34 27.48 -4.34
N ILE A 210 -23.40 28.08 -3.79
CA ILE A 210 -23.56 28.25 -2.33
C ILE A 210 -24.75 27.43 -1.82
N HIS A 211 -24.47 26.35 -1.11
CA HIS A 211 -25.50 25.59 -0.40
C HIS A 211 -25.63 26.09 1.03
N VAL A 212 -26.87 26.37 1.44
CA VAL A 212 -27.21 26.92 2.75
C VAL A 212 -28.01 25.90 3.55
N PHE A 213 -27.53 25.58 4.74
CA PHE A 213 -28.12 24.63 5.67
C PHE A 213 -28.49 25.34 6.97
N GLN A 214 -29.78 25.55 7.18
CA GLN A 214 -30.30 26.13 8.41
C GLN A 214 -30.57 25.02 9.43
N LEU A 215 -30.03 25.17 10.63
CA LEU A 215 -30.11 24.23 11.75
C LEU A 215 -31.07 24.76 12.80
N GLY A 216 -31.87 23.87 13.40
CA GLY A 216 -32.77 24.23 14.50
C GLY A 216 -34.18 24.62 14.04
N LYS A 217 -35.01 25.05 14.99
CA LYS A 217 -36.44 25.31 14.78
C LYS A 217 -36.75 26.79 14.46
N ASP A 218 -35.91 27.69 14.96
CA ASP A 218 -36.10 29.14 14.84
C ASP A 218 -36.01 29.57 13.38
N ARG A 219 -37.11 30.14 12.88
CA ARG A 219 -37.26 30.53 11.47
C ARG A 219 -37.94 31.89 11.34
N PRO A 220 -37.24 32.99 11.68
CA PRO A 220 -37.72 34.31 11.34
C PRO A 220 -37.85 34.44 9.82
N GLN A 221 -38.97 35.00 9.36
CA GLN A 221 -39.25 35.13 7.92
C GLN A 221 -38.17 35.91 7.18
N GLU A 222 -37.69 37.02 7.77
CA GLU A 222 -36.61 37.85 7.20
C GLU A 222 -35.29 37.06 7.07
N THR A 223 -34.95 36.26 8.07
CA THR A 223 -33.75 35.40 8.01
C THR A 223 -33.89 34.35 6.92
N GLU A 224 -35.03 33.67 6.86
CA GLU A 224 -35.28 32.63 5.85
C GLU A 224 -35.19 33.22 4.43
N GLU A 225 -35.73 34.42 4.21
CA GLU A 225 -35.62 35.12 2.94
C GLU A 225 -34.15 35.46 2.61
N LEU A 226 -33.38 35.98 3.57
CA LEU A 226 -31.96 36.26 3.39
C LEU A 226 -31.17 34.98 3.03
N LEU A 227 -31.35 33.89 3.77
CA LEU A 227 -30.66 32.62 3.52
C LEU A 227 -31.03 32.01 2.17
N ARG A 228 -32.30 32.14 1.73
CA ARG A 228 -32.72 31.77 0.39
C ARG A 228 -32.05 32.64 -0.67
N ASN A 229 -31.98 33.95 -0.45
CA ASN A 229 -31.33 34.90 -1.35
C ASN A 229 -29.82 34.64 -1.48
N ILE A 230 -29.16 34.23 -0.39
CA ILE A 230 -27.76 33.77 -0.39
C ILE A 230 -27.61 32.54 -1.29
N SER A 231 -28.43 31.50 -1.10
CA SER A 231 -28.33 30.27 -1.90
C SER A 231 -28.61 30.50 -3.39
N ARG A 232 -29.53 31.43 -3.71
CA ARG A 232 -29.89 31.82 -5.08
C ARG A 232 -28.91 32.80 -5.70
N GLN A 233 -28.06 33.44 -4.89
CA GLN A 233 -27.09 34.45 -5.32
C GLN A 233 -27.76 35.59 -6.10
N VAL A 234 -28.84 36.14 -5.54
CA VAL A 234 -29.80 37.03 -6.25
C VAL A 234 -29.23 38.34 -6.78
N LEU A 235 -28.07 38.79 -6.28
CA LEU A 235 -27.40 40.00 -6.76
C LEU A 235 -26.35 39.73 -7.85
N ASN A 236 -26.07 38.46 -8.17
CA ASN A 236 -25.07 38.11 -9.17
C ASN A 236 -25.56 38.42 -10.59
N PRO A 237 -24.73 39.06 -11.43
CA PRO A 237 -25.11 39.35 -12.80
C PRO A 237 -25.06 38.08 -13.67
N GLY A 238 -26.06 37.90 -14.55
CA GLY A 238 -26.10 36.81 -15.53
C GLY A 238 -26.62 35.48 -14.97
N SER A 239 -26.41 34.40 -15.72
CA SER A 239 -26.81 33.05 -15.31
C SER A 239 -25.79 32.46 -14.33
N THR A 240 -26.06 32.56 -13.03
CA THR A 240 -25.27 31.90 -11.97
C THR A 240 -25.94 30.58 -11.57
N ARG A 241 -25.13 29.55 -11.27
CA ARG A 241 -25.64 28.29 -10.73
C ARG A 241 -26.22 28.52 -9.32
N THR A 242 -27.50 28.24 -9.16
CA THR A 242 -28.19 28.39 -7.87
C THR A 242 -27.90 27.20 -6.96
N GLY A 243 -27.49 27.47 -5.72
CA GLY A 243 -27.37 26.44 -4.71
C GLY A 243 -28.71 26.12 -4.05
N ARG A 244 -28.64 25.31 -2.98
CA ARG A 244 -29.83 24.81 -2.28
C ARG A 244 -29.93 25.42 -0.89
N TYR A 245 -31.11 25.90 -0.52
CA TYR A 245 -31.45 26.22 0.85
C TYR A 245 -32.23 25.04 1.46
N MET A 246 -31.74 24.50 2.58
CA MET A 246 -32.39 23.42 3.31
C MET A 246 -32.53 23.78 4.78
N VAL A 247 -33.74 23.60 5.30
CA VAL A 247 -34.01 23.60 6.73
C VAL A 247 -33.87 22.17 7.22
N LEU A 248 -33.04 21.97 8.23
CA LEU A 248 -32.78 20.66 8.79
C LEU A 248 -33.41 20.58 10.16
N SER A 249 -34.57 19.93 10.18
CA SER A 249 -35.38 19.67 11.36
C SER A 249 -35.20 18.25 11.93
N ASP A 250 -34.36 17.43 11.30
CA ASP A 250 -34.08 16.05 11.69
C ASP A 250 -32.57 15.78 11.65
N GLN A 251 -32.03 15.31 12.78
CA GLN A 251 -30.64 14.92 12.95
C GLN A 251 -30.22 13.81 11.97
N LYS A 252 -31.12 12.91 11.57
CA LYS A 252 -30.82 11.83 10.62
C LYS A 252 -30.65 12.34 9.18
N MET A 253 -31.22 13.50 8.84
CA MET A 253 -31.16 14.05 7.48
C MET A 253 -29.93 14.91 7.20
N LEU A 254 -29.33 15.50 8.22
CA LEU A 254 -28.26 16.48 8.03
C LEU A 254 -27.01 15.88 7.36
N MET A 255 -26.60 14.67 7.76
CA MET A 255 -25.46 13.99 7.12
C MET A 255 -25.73 13.73 5.63
N THR A 256 -26.94 13.32 5.27
CA THR A 256 -27.36 13.10 3.88
C THR A 256 -27.41 14.41 3.11
N ALA A 257 -28.02 15.45 3.69
CA ALA A 257 -28.18 16.76 3.06
C ALA A 257 -26.84 17.38 2.67
N MET A 258 -25.85 17.31 3.55
CA MET A 258 -24.51 17.84 3.27
C MET A 258 -23.62 16.87 2.51
N GLY A 259 -23.72 15.57 2.78
CA GLY A 259 -22.90 14.54 2.14
C GLY A 259 -23.17 14.41 0.64
N GLU A 260 -24.35 14.80 0.17
CA GLU A 260 -24.78 14.72 -1.23
C GLU A 260 -24.59 16.02 -2.03
N TYR A 261 -23.80 16.98 -1.53
CA TYR A 261 -23.55 18.26 -2.21
C TYR A 261 -23.07 18.13 -3.67
N TYR A 262 -22.38 17.03 -4.00
CA TYR A 262 -21.86 16.75 -5.34
C TYR A 262 -22.95 16.38 -6.36
N GLN A 263 -24.17 16.06 -5.94
CA GLN A 263 -25.26 15.73 -6.88
C GLN A 263 -25.68 16.95 -7.72
N TYR A 264 -25.30 18.15 -7.29
CA TYR A 264 -25.62 19.42 -7.96
C TYR A 264 -24.47 19.91 -8.85
N SER A 265 -23.37 19.15 -8.93
CA SER A 265 -22.29 19.35 -9.88
C SER A 265 -22.77 19.11 -11.32
N GLU A 266 -22.26 19.90 -12.27
CA GLU A 266 -22.49 19.64 -13.69
C GLU A 266 -21.63 18.45 -14.11
N ASN A 267 -22.22 17.27 -14.02
CA ASN A 267 -21.55 16.04 -14.40
C ASN A 267 -22.03 15.63 -15.79
N GLU A 268 -21.12 15.65 -16.75
CA GLU A 268 -21.32 14.94 -18.01
C GLU A 268 -21.50 13.45 -17.71
N ARG A 269 -22.25 12.76 -18.57
CA ARG A 269 -22.35 11.30 -18.47
C ARG A 269 -20.96 10.72 -18.70
N GLN A 270 -20.41 10.13 -17.64
CA GLN A 270 -19.13 9.44 -17.72
C GLN A 270 -19.38 7.97 -18.12
N GLU A 271 -18.72 7.53 -19.19
CA GLU A 271 -18.76 6.15 -19.66
C GLU A 271 -17.50 5.36 -19.29
N ASP A 272 -16.40 6.06 -19.02
CA ASP A 272 -15.14 5.45 -18.61
C ASP A 272 -15.15 5.11 -17.11
N PRO A 273 -14.55 3.97 -16.70
CA PRO A 273 -14.44 3.60 -15.30
C PRO A 273 -13.56 4.58 -14.52
N VAL A 274 -14.00 4.89 -13.31
CA VAL A 274 -13.25 5.66 -12.32
C VAL A 274 -12.60 4.69 -11.34
N PHE A 275 -11.29 4.84 -11.14
CA PHE A 275 -10.55 4.04 -10.18
C PHE A 275 -10.40 4.78 -8.86
N SER A 276 -10.66 4.09 -7.76
CA SER A 276 -10.47 4.63 -6.43
C SER A 276 -8.99 4.84 -6.10
N GLU A 277 -8.74 5.55 -5.02
CA GLU A 277 -7.43 5.54 -4.38
C GLU A 277 -7.15 4.14 -3.80
N PRO A 278 -5.88 3.69 -3.76
CA PRO A 278 -5.53 2.45 -3.08
C PRO A 278 -5.93 2.48 -1.60
N PHE A 279 -6.58 1.42 -1.13
CA PHE A 279 -7.02 1.32 0.26
C PHE A 279 -6.88 -0.10 0.79
N ILE A 280 -6.80 -0.24 2.11
CA ILE A 280 -6.92 -1.53 2.81
C ILE A 280 -8.37 -1.67 3.21
N ASP A 281 -8.97 -2.81 2.83
CA ASP A 281 -10.36 -3.07 3.19
C ASP A 281 -10.52 -3.44 4.66
N MET A 282 -11.77 -3.38 5.13
CA MET A 282 -12.12 -3.71 6.50
C MET A 282 -12.03 -5.23 6.79
N PHE A 283 -11.99 -6.08 5.75
CA PHE A 283 -12.14 -7.54 5.87
C PHE A 283 -10.83 -8.30 5.81
N SER A 284 -9.96 -7.99 4.83
CA SER A 284 -8.71 -8.69 4.62
C SER A 284 -7.58 -8.18 5.51
N GLN A 285 -7.60 -6.88 5.86
CA GLN A 285 -6.54 -6.16 6.59
C GLN A 285 -5.12 -6.43 6.06
N LYS A 286 -4.99 -6.93 4.82
CA LYS A 286 -3.74 -7.38 4.21
C LYS A 286 -3.76 -7.12 2.71
N GLY A 287 -2.82 -6.29 2.26
CA GLY A 287 -2.67 -5.92 0.86
C GLY A 287 -3.58 -4.75 0.46
N LEU A 288 -3.12 -3.98 -0.53
CA LEU A 288 -3.87 -2.83 -1.04
C LEU A 288 -4.87 -3.26 -2.10
N LEU A 289 -6.09 -2.75 -1.99
CA LEU A 289 -7.16 -2.87 -2.95
C LEU A 289 -7.33 -1.58 -3.74
N ILE A 290 -7.92 -1.71 -4.92
CA ILE A 290 -8.42 -0.61 -5.73
C ILE A 290 -9.80 -0.98 -6.27
N SER A 291 -10.72 -0.03 -6.26
CA SER A 291 -12.07 -0.22 -6.80
C SER A 291 -12.14 0.37 -8.20
N MET A 292 -12.62 -0.40 -9.17
CA MET A 292 -13.03 0.11 -10.47
C MET A 292 -14.54 0.34 -10.45
N CYS A 293 -14.96 1.58 -10.62
CA CYS A 293 -16.33 2.02 -10.44
C CYS A 293 -16.90 2.64 -11.71
N LEU A 294 -18.20 2.45 -11.93
CA LEU A 294 -18.96 3.06 -13.01
C LEU A 294 -20.25 3.69 -12.47
N PRO A 295 -20.63 4.88 -12.97
CA PRO A 295 -21.93 5.46 -12.66
C PRO A 295 -23.05 4.69 -13.37
N VAL A 296 -24.19 4.53 -12.70
CA VAL A 296 -25.38 3.90 -13.26
C VAL A 296 -26.42 4.98 -13.53
N TYR A 297 -26.87 5.05 -14.79
CA TYR A 297 -27.92 5.97 -15.22
C TYR A 297 -29.16 5.20 -15.68
N THR A 298 -30.33 5.82 -15.48
CA THR A 298 -31.61 5.41 -16.07
C THR A 298 -32.16 6.54 -16.93
N VAL A 299 -33.30 6.33 -17.59
CA VAL A 299 -34.02 7.40 -18.30
C VAL A 299 -34.31 8.58 -17.35
N GLY A 300 -34.52 8.31 -16.06
CA GLY A 300 -34.74 9.32 -15.02
C GLY A 300 -33.46 9.92 -14.41
N GLY A 301 -32.28 9.70 -14.98
CA GLY A 301 -31.01 10.24 -14.49
C GLY A 301 -30.16 9.25 -13.70
N PHE A 302 -29.16 9.77 -12.97
CA PHE A 302 -28.23 9.01 -12.14
C PHE A 302 -28.98 8.17 -11.08
N LYS A 303 -28.51 6.95 -10.80
CA LYS A 303 -29.12 6.01 -9.85
C LYS A 303 -28.15 5.37 -8.87
N GLY A 304 -26.86 5.57 -9.03
CA GLY A 304 -25.87 5.01 -8.12
C GLY A 304 -24.56 4.67 -8.80
N VAL A 305 -23.72 3.95 -8.06
CA VAL A 305 -22.39 3.55 -8.48
C VAL A 305 -22.25 2.05 -8.32
N VAL A 306 -21.77 1.37 -9.37
CA VAL A 306 -21.37 -0.03 -9.31
C VAL A 306 -19.85 -0.12 -9.30
N CYS A 307 -19.28 -0.95 -8.44
CA CYS A 307 -17.84 -1.13 -8.32
C CYS A 307 -17.46 -2.60 -8.21
N ASN A 308 -16.21 -2.89 -8.58
CA ASN A 308 -15.54 -4.14 -8.27
C ASN A 308 -14.17 -3.84 -7.66
N ASP A 309 -13.79 -4.57 -6.62
CA ASP A 309 -12.49 -4.46 -5.97
C ASP A 309 -11.50 -5.47 -6.54
N PHE A 310 -10.26 -5.01 -6.72
CA PHE A 310 -9.13 -5.79 -7.20
C PHE A 310 -7.97 -5.65 -6.22
N ARG A 311 -7.15 -6.70 -6.09
CA ARG A 311 -5.85 -6.53 -5.44
C ARG A 311 -4.98 -5.68 -6.35
N LEU A 312 -4.43 -4.60 -5.80
CA LEU A 312 -3.62 -3.66 -6.57
C LEU A 312 -2.39 -4.34 -7.17
N GLU A 313 -1.80 -5.30 -6.45
CA GLU A 313 -0.67 -6.10 -6.94
C GLU A 313 -1.00 -6.98 -8.15
N GLU A 314 -2.23 -7.48 -8.24
CA GLU A 314 -2.68 -8.32 -9.34
C GLU A 314 -2.90 -7.48 -10.59
N LEU A 315 -3.55 -6.31 -10.42
CA LEU A 315 -3.78 -5.34 -11.49
C LEU A 315 -2.47 -4.85 -12.13
N LEU A 316 -1.38 -4.86 -11.36
CA LEU A 316 -0.09 -4.30 -11.76
C LEU A 316 1.00 -5.37 -11.87
N ALA A 317 0.63 -6.64 -11.98
CA ALA A 317 1.58 -7.74 -12.07
C ALA A 317 2.58 -7.54 -13.22
N ASP A 318 2.11 -7.17 -14.42
CA ASP A 318 2.98 -6.96 -15.59
C ASP A 318 4.00 -5.83 -15.39
N VAL A 319 3.62 -4.80 -14.61
CA VAL A 319 4.47 -3.65 -14.29
C VAL A 319 5.45 -4.01 -13.17
N THR A 320 4.99 -4.72 -12.15
CA THR A 320 5.78 -5.07 -10.95
C THR A 320 6.76 -6.22 -11.21
N TYR A 321 6.43 -7.13 -12.12
CA TYR A 321 7.27 -8.24 -12.55
C TYR A 321 8.06 -7.95 -13.83
N LEU A 322 8.12 -6.70 -14.31
CA LEU A 322 8.87 -6.33 -15.52
C LEU A 322 10.33 -6.84 -15.47
N ARG A 323 10.77 -7.51 -16.55
CA ARG A 323 12.03 -8.26 -16.62
C ARG A 323 13.09 -7.67 -17.57
N GLU A 324 12.91 -6.46 -18.08
CA GLU A 324 13.75 -5.85 -19.13
C GLU A 324 15.12 -5.35 -18.61
N GLY A 325 15.84 -6.21 -17.87
CA GLY A 325 17.17 -5.94 -17.32
C GLY A 325 17.15 -5.18 -15.98
N GLU A 326 18.23 -5.31 -15.21
CA GLU A 326 18.33 -4.80 -13.82
C GLU A 326 18.22 -3.28 -13.67
N ASN A 327 18.36 -2.54 -14.77
CA ASN A 327 18.27 -1.08 -14.78
C ASN A 327 17.07 -0.59 -15.59
N SER A 328 16.03 -1.41 -15.68
CA SER A 328 14.73 -0.99 -16.18
C SER A 328 13.74 -0.88 -15.03
N TYR A 329 12.76 -0.01 -15.21
CA TYR A 329 11.62 0.07 -14.32
C TYR A 329 10.40 0.56 -15.08
N ALA A 330 9.23 0.35 -14.51
CA ALA A 330 8.00 0.92 -15.01
C ALA A 330 7.26 1.67 -13.90
N PHE A 331 6.46 2.63 -14.32
CA PHE A 331 5.58 3.37 -13.43
C PHE A 331 4.25 3.64 -14.11
N VAL A 332 3.22 3.80 -13.28
CA VAL A 332 1.84 4.06 -13.72
C VAL A 332 1.35 5.32 -13.05
N ILE A 333 0.84 6.25 -13.84
CA ILE A 333 0.24 7.49 -13.38
C ILE A 333 -1.14 7.69 -13.97
N ASP A 334 -2.01 8.42 -13.29
CA ASP A 334 -3.26 8.89 -13.88
C ASP A 334 -3.08 10.22 -14.64
N GLY A 335 -4.16 10.68 -15.28
CA GLY A 335 -4.20 11.95 -16.01
C GLY A 335 -3.88 13.20 -15.16
N PHE A 336 -3.93 13.10 -13.84
CA PHE A 336 -3.58 14.17 -12.91
C PHE A 336 -2.14 14.06 -12.38
N GLY A 337 -1.41 12.98 -12.72
CA GLY A 337 -0.05 12.71 -12.25
C GLY A 337 0.04 11.93 -10.94
N ARG A 338 -1.07 11.41 -10.42
CA ARG A 338 -1.06 10.57 -9.23
C ARG A 338 -0.39 9.24 -9.54
N THR A 339 0.58 8.85 -8.72
CA THR A 339 1.41 7.67 -8.99
C THR A 339 0.82 6.41 -8.36
N LEU A 340 0.45 5.45 -9.20
CA LEU A 340 -0.08 4.15 -8.80
C LEU A 340 1.02 3.08 -8.64
N VAL A 341 2.12 3.17 -9.40
CA VAL A 341 3.31 2.32 -9.22
C VAL A 341 4.54 3.14 -9.56
N HIS A 342 5.59 2.99 -8.76
CA HIS A 342 6.93 3.51 -9.04
C HIS A 342 7.94 2.76 -8.15
N PRO A 343 9.19 2.55 -8.56
CA PRO A 343 10.20 1.87 -7.73
C PRO A 343 10.46 2.51 -6.36
N LEU A 344 10.20 3.82 -6.23
CA LEU A 344 10.30 4.56 -4.97
C LEU A 344 9.04 4.46 -4.08
N LEU A 345 8.00 3.79 -4.53
CA LEU A 345 6.85 3.51 -3.67
C LEU A 345 7.12 2.20 -2.92
N PRO A 346 6.86 2.14 -1.60
CA PRO A 346 7.04 0.93 -0.82
C PRO A 346 6.32 -0.27 -1.46
N GLN A 347 6.92 -1.45 -1.36
CA GLN A 347 6.31 -2.67 -1.88
C GLN A 347 4.99 -2.97 -1.16
N ARG A 348 3.92 -3.06 -1.95
CA ARG A 348 2.52 -2.92 -1.50
C ARG A 348 1.92 -4.17 -0.84
N ARG A 349 2.64 -5.30 -0.84
CA ARG A 349 2.22 -6.58 -0.22
C ARG A 349 2.16 -6.56 1.32
N GLN A 350 2.93 -5.67 1.95
CA GLN A 350 3.08 -5.62 3.41
C GLN A 350 2.52 -4.33 4.02
N SER A 351 1.77 -3.53 3.26
CA SER A 351 1.22 -2.28 3.78
C SER A 351 0.08 -2.59 4.76
N THR A 352 0.21 -2.07 5.99
CA THR A 352 -0.80 -2.15 7.06
C THR A 352 -1.66 -0.90 7.16
N ASP A 353 -1.31 0.16 6.40
CA ASP A 353 -2.00 1.44 6.39
C ASP A 353 -2.40 1.88 4.97
N ASN A 354 -3.46 2.68 4.89
CA ASN A 354 -3.86 3.32 3.62
C ASN A 354 -2.77 4.31 3.18
N PRO A 355 -2.18 4.15 1.97
CA PRO A 355 -1.12 5.03 1.51
C PRO A 355 -1.68 6.40 1.10
N ASP A 356 -0.94 7.47 1.39
CA ASP A 356 -1.17 8.75 0.73
C ASP A 356 -0.71 8.64 -0.73
N ILE A 357 -1.49 9.23 -1.64
CA ILE A 357 -1.12 9.30 -3.05
C ILE A 357 -0.11 10.41 -3.27
N VAL A 358 0.98 10.07 -3.96
CA VAL A 358 2.08 10.98 -4.28
C VAL A 358 2.08 11.30 -5.77
N ASP A 359 2.24 12.59 -6.08
CA ASP A 359 2.40 13.04 -7.47
C ASP A 359 3.75 12.58 -8.04
N ILE A 360 3.74 12.13 -9.30
CA ILE A 360 4.91 11.62 -10.02
C ILE A 360 6.04 12.63 -10.09
N GLU A 361 5.74 13.93 -10.07
CA GLU A 361 6.75 14.99 -10.07
C GLU A 361 7.63 14.93 -8.82
N ASN A 362 7.20 14.28 -7.73
CA ASN A 362 8.05 14.04 -6.56
C ASN A 362 9.09 12.95 -6.79
N PHE A 363 8.88 12.05 -7.75
CA PHE A 363 9.77 10.95 -8.08
C PHE A 363 10.64 11.27 -9.30
N GLU A 364 10.03 11.77 -10.38
CA GLU A 364 10.68 12.10 -11.66
C GLU A 364 10.97 13.62 -11.75
N ARG A 365 11.72 14.16 -10.76
CA ARG A 365 11.91 15.62 -10.55
C ARG A 365 12.75 16.33 -11.61
N LEU A 366 13.70 15.64 -12.21
CA LEU A 366 14.80 16.28 -12.95
C LEU A 366 14.65 16.14 -14.46
N VAL A 367 13.97 15.09 -14.95
CA VAL A 367 14.00 14.69 -16.36
C VAL A 367 12.70 13.98 -16.74
N GLY A 368 12.21 14.22 -17.96
CA GLY A 368 10.99 13.58 -18.47
C GLY A 368 9.71 14.35 -18.16
N GLN A 369 9.78 15.62 -17.76
CA GLN A 369 8.57 16.41 -17.50
C GLN A 369 7.68 16.54 -18.75
N ASP A 370 8.27 16.60 -19.94
CA ASP A 370 7.52 16.53 -21.20
C ASP A 370 6.86 15.17 -21.43
N VAL A 371 7.53 14.07 -21.03
CA VAL A 371 6.98 12.71 -21.02
C VAL A 371 5.81 12.62 -20.04
N ILE A 372 5.97 13.09 -18.80
CA ILE A 372 4.92 13.12 -17.79
C ILE A 372 3.72 13.93 -18.26
N GLN A 373 3.94 15.10 -18.87
CA GLN A 373 2.86 15.92 -19.40
C GLN A 373 2.15 15.25 -20.58
N SER A 374 2.90 14.55 -21.45
CA SER A 374 2.34 13.71 -22.52
C SER A 374 1.50 12.56 -21.97
N MET A 375 1.99 11.88 -20.93
CA MET A 375 1.25 10.83 -20.21
C MET A 375 -0.01 11.35 -19.52
N LYS A 376 0.05 12.53 -18.87
CA LYS A 376 -1.12 13.20 -18.24
C LYS A 376 -2.21 13.51 -19.28
N ARG A 377 -1.82 13.87 -20.50
CA ARG A 377 -2.74 14.06 -21.65
C ARG A 377 -3.22 12.74 -22.29
N GLY A 378 -2.69 11.59 -21.86
CA GLY A 378 -3.06 10.28 -22.40
C GLY A 378 -2.51 10.02 -23.82
N GLU A 379 -1.39 10.65 -24.17
CA GLU A 379 -0.70 10.43 -25.45
C GLU A 379 0.19 9.18 -25.38
N THR A 380 0.53 8.63 -26.55
CA THR A 380 1.50 7.53 -26.71
C THR A 380 2.76 8.09 -27.33
N GLY A 381 3.92 7.67 -26.83
CA GLY A 381 5.19 8.15 -27.36
C GLY A 381 6.40 7.36 -26.88
N ASN A 382 7.54 7.74 -27.43
CA ASN A 382 8.84 7.28 -26.97
C ASN A 382 9.83 8.45 -26.95
N LYS A 383 10.86 8.33 -26.13
CA LYS A 383 11.95 9.30 -26.07
C LYS A 383 13.23 8.62 -25.64
N THR A 384 14.24 8.69 -26.48
CA THR A 384 15.49 7.94 -26.32
C THR A 384 16.62 8.80 -25.79
N GLY A 385 17.62 8.16 -25.17
CA GLY A 385 18.85 8.83 -24.74
C GLY A 385 18.66 9.81 -23.58
N ILE A 386 17.60 9.63 -22.79
CA ILE A 386 17.32 10.44 -21.62
C ILE A 386 18.30 10.08 -20.50
N VAL A 387 19.02 11.06 -19.97
CA VAL A 387 19.86 10.87 -18.79
C VAL A 387 18.95 10.99 -17.56
N THR A 388 18.61 9.90 -16.90
CA THR A 388 17.72 9.90 -15.72
C THR A 388 18.41 9.35 -14.47
N LYS A 389 17.87 9.64 -13.28
CA LYS A 389 18.31 9.07 -12.01
C LYS A 389 17.42 7.90 -11.65
N MET A 390 17.94 6.69 -11.83
CA MET A 390 17.25 5.50 -11.40
C MET A 390 17.41 5.32 -9.88
N PRO A 391 16.31 5.19 -9.13
CA PRO A 391 16.36 4.87 -7.71
C PRO A 391 16.84 3.43 -7.49
N ILE A 392 17.70 3.25 -6.51
CA ILE A 392 18.24 1.96 -6.09
C ILE A 392 18.03 1.85 -4.59
N SER A 393 17.18 0.92 -4.17
CA SER A 393 16.96 0.65 -2.75
C SER A 393 18.28 0.27 -2.07
N ARG A 394 18.48 0.75 -0.84
CA ARG A 394 19.62 0.37 0.01
C ARG A 394 19.43 -0.98 0.70
N GLY A 395 18.26 -1.60 0.50
CA GLY A 395 17.85 -2.91 0.99
C GLY A 395 16.35 -2.88 1.28
N ILE A 396 15.94 -2.61 2.52
CA ILE A 396 14.53 -2.38 2.85
C ILE A 396 14.20 -0.90 2.71
N MET A 397 13.43 -0.54 1.69
CA MET A 397 13.18 0.87 1.35
C MET A 397 12.62 1.69 2.51
N LEU A 398 11.70 1.13 3.31
CA LEU A 398 11.03 1.84 4.41
C LEU A 398 12.00 2.31 5.51
N TYR A 399 13.07 1.55 5.75
CA TYR A 399 13.98 1.79 6.89
C TYR A 399 15.35 2.30 6.46
N GLU A 400 15.80 1.89 5.28
CA GLU A 400 17.17 2.12 4.81
C GLU A 400 17.22 3.18 3.70
N GLY A 401 16.05 3.53 3.14
CA GLY A 401 15.89 4.46 2.05
C GLY A 401 16.46 3.95 0.73
N ASP A 402 16.73 4.89 -0.16
CA ASP A 402 17.28 4.66 -1.48
C ASP A 402 18.55 5.47 -1.72
N THR A 403 19.25 5.10 -2.77
CA THR A 403 20.26 5.90 -3.45
C THR A 403 19.85 6.06 -4.90
N SER A 404 20.57 6.86 -5.70
CA SER A 404 20.28 6.96 -7.13
C SER A 404 21.51 6.73 -7.98
N LYS A 405 21.31 6.11 -9.14
CA LYS A 405 22.32 5.94 -10.18
C LYS A 405 21.86 6.65 -11.44
N THR A 406 22.72 7.50 -11.98
CA THR A 406 22.46 8.13 -13.27
C THR A 406 22.64 7.10 -14.38
N ILE A 407 21.61 6.92 -15.20
CA ILE A 407 21.61 6.03 -16.37
C ILE A 407 21.15 6.79 -17.61
N LYS A 408 21.62 6.36 -18.78
CA LYS A 408 21.05 6.78 -20.07
C LYS A 408 19.98 5.74 -20.46
N ALA A 409 18.74 6.20 -20.61
CA ALA A 409 17.57 5.36 -20.75
C ALA A 409 16.64 5.85 -21.86
N ASN A 410 15.82 4.94 -22.33
CA ASN A 410 14.76 5.15 -23.31
C ASN A 410 13.42 5.00 -22.59
N TYR A 411 12.55 5.99 -22.72
CA TYR A 411 11.21 6.01 -22.16
C TYR A 411 10.22 5.62 -23.25
N PHE A 412 9.28 4.75 -22.90
CA PHE A 412 8.17 4.34 -23.75
C PHE A 412 6.89 4.46 -22.93
N TRP A 413 5.90 5.21 -23.41
CA TRP A 413 4.66 5.41 -22.67
C TRP A 413 3.44 5.31 -23.55
N THR A 414 2.34 4.89 -22.95
CA THR A 414 1.04 4.81 -23.62
C THR A 414 -0.09 4.91 -22.60
N LYS A 415 -1.25 5.39 -23.04
CA LYS A 415 -2.49 5.33 -22.29
C LYS A 415 -2.98 3.89 -22.17
N VAL A 416 -3.44 3.50 -20.97
CA VAL A 416 -4.14 2.25 -20.72
C VAL A 416 -5.58 2.40 -21.22
N GLN A 417 -5.97 1.52 -22.15
CA GLN A 417 -7.27 1.62 -22.81
C GLN A 417 -8.44 1.63 -21.82
N LYS A 418 -9.46 2.46 -22.09
CA LYS A 418 -10.67 2.62 -21.23
C LYS A 418 -10.35 2.99 -19.78
N SER A 419 -9.31 3.77 -19.56
CA SER A 419 -9.00 4.34 -18.25
C SER A 419 -8.34 5.72 -18.42
N ASN A 420 -8.15 6.43 -17.31
CA ASN A 420 -7.35 7.65 -17.26
C ASN A 420 -5.88 7.38 -16.88
N TYR A 421 -5.42 6.13 -16.89
CA TYR A 421 -4.05 5.76 -16.56
C TYR A 421 -3.15 5.74 -17.80
N SER A 422 -1.88 6.05 -17.58
CA SER A 422 -0.78 5.90 -18.52
C SER A 422 0.32 5.09 -17.87
N VAL A 423 0.87 4.14 -18.60
CA VAL A 423 2.03 3.34 -18.19
C VAL A 423 3.26 3.83 -18.92
N CYS A 424 4.38 3.92 -18.21
CA CYS A 424 5.69 4.19 -18.80
C CYS A 424 6.67 3.09 -18.41
N VAL A 425 7.43 2.64 -19.39
CA VAL A 425 8.56 1.73 -19.22
C VAL A 425 9.84 2.49 -19.53
N VAL A 426 10.77 2.46 -18.59
CA VAL A 426 12.09 3.08 -18.68
C VAL A 426 13.11 1.97 -18.81
N ILE A 427 13.80 1.93 -19.95
CA ILE A 427 14.76 0.87 -20.28
C ILE A 427 16.13 1.49 -20.48
N LYS A 428 17.16 0.97 -19.82
CA LYS A 428 18.54 1.39 -20.07
C LYS A 428 18.93 1.11 -21.53
N GLU A 429 19.60 2.07 -22.17
CA GLU A 429 19.97 1.98 -23.60
C GLU A 429 20.88 0.77 -23.91
N ASP A 430 21.85 0.49 -23.02
CA ASP A 430 22.73 -0.66 -23.13
C ASP A 430 22.21 -1.84 -22.28
N LEU A 431 21.32 -2.63 -22.88
CA LEU A 431 20.85 -3.89 -22.32
C LEU A 431 21.92 -4.98 -22.51
N SER A 432 22.62 -5.32 -21.43
CA SER A 432 23.44 -6.52 -21.38
C SER A 432 22.51 -7.75 -21.37
N SER A 433 22.32 -8.42 -22.51
CA SER A 433 21.63 -9.70 -22.54
C SER A 433 22.45 -10.74 -21.77
N LEU A 434 21.81 -11.46 -20.84
CA LEU A 434 22.46 -12.63 -20.23
C LEU A 434 22.68 -13.71 -21.28
N LYS A 435 23.80 -14.42 -21.20
CA LYS A 435 24.07 -15.53 -22.11
C LYS A 435 23.26 -16.75 -21.69
N GLU A 436 22.73 -17.45 -22.68
CA GLU A 436 22.12 -18.76 -22.45
C GLU A 436 23.18 -19.80 -22.10
N LEU A 437 22.85 -20.68 -21.16
CA LEU A 437 23.68 -21.84 -20.84
C LEU A 437 23.56 -22.86 -21.97
N LYS A 438 24.69 -23.15 -22.62
CA LYS A 438 24.79 -24.28 -23.55
C LYS A 438 24.98 -25.57 -22.75
N ASP A 439 24.25 -26.63 -23.11
CA ASP A 439 24.37 -27.98 -22.54
C ASP A 439 24.10 -28.10 -21.03
N ALA A 440 22.96 -27.58 -20.58
CA ALA A 440 22.55 -27.68 -19.18
C ALA A 440 21.78 -29.00 -18.93
N THR A 441 22.48 -30.05 -18.47
CA THR A 441 21.86 -31.35 -18.15
C THR A 441 21.36 -31.38 -16.70
N ILE A 442 20.09 -31.74 -16.51
CA ILE A 442 19.48 -32.01 -15.21
C ILE A 442 19.50 -33.52 -15.00
N ASP A 443 19.91 -33.98 -13.81
CA ASP A 443 19.71 -35.38 -13.46
C ASP A 443 18.23 -35.60 -13.11
N SER A 444 17.52 -36.21 -14.06
CA SER A 444 16.08 -36.42 -13.99
C SER A 444 15.64 -37.33 -12.85
N LYS A 445 16.55 -38.13 -12.27
CA LYS A 445 16.22 -39.08 -11.19
C LYS A 445 16.17 -38.45 -9.79
N GLY A 446 16.79 -37.28 -9.60
CA GLY A 446 16.92 -36.59 -8.30
C GLY A 446 16.12 -35.29 -8.14
N PHE A 447 15.20 -34.97 -9.06
CA PHE A 447 14.47 -33.69 -9.02
C PHE A 447 13.24 -33.74 -8.09
N TYR A 448 13.24 -32.92 -7.04
CA TYR A 448 12.17 -32.83 -6.04
C TYR A 448 11.47 -31.47 -6.15
N TYR A 449 10.17 -31.49 -6.42
CA TYR A 449 9.29 -30.32 -6.34
C TYR A 449 8.77 -30.12 -4.92
N HIS A 450 8.79 -28.88 -4.44
CA HIS A 450 8.56 -28.56 -3.02
C HIS A 450 7.16 -28.90 -2.48
N THR A 451 6.07 -28.85 -3.27
CA THR A 451 4.71 -29.11 -2.74
C THR A 451 4.35 -30.59 -2.65
N ARG A 452 5.12 -31.47 -3.30
CA ARG A 452 4.85 -32.91 -3.27
C ARG A 452 5.32 -33.52 -1.95
N GLU A 453 4.64 -34.58 -1.49
CA GLU A 453 5.04 -35.27 -0.27
C GLU A 453 6.38 -35.99 -0.45
N ILE A 454 7.25 -35.87 0.56
CA ILE A 454 8.61 -36.45 0.52
C ILE A 454 8.56 -37.97 0.32
N THR A 455 7.58 -38.63 0.94
CA THR A 455 7.34 -40.07 0.83
C THR A 455 6.98 -40.52 -0.59
N ASP A 456 6.36 -39.64 -1.40
CA ASP A 456 5.98 -39.96 -2.77
C ASP A 456 7.19 -40.09 -3.71
N TYR A 457 8.36 -39.63 -3.29
CA TYR A 457 9.63 -39.81 -4.02
C TYR A 457 10.35 -41.12 -3.65
N GLY A 458 9.86 -41.88 -2.67
CA GLY A 458 10.55 -43.04 -2.13
C GLY A 458 11.74 -42.70 -1.23
N SER A 459 11.90 -41.42 -0.87
CA SER A 459 12.87 -40.94 0.12
C SER A 459 12.52 -41.35 1.53
N GLN A 460 13.53 -41.49 2.39
CA GLN A 460 13.30 -41.63 3.83
C GLN A 460 13.13 -40.24 4.46
N PRO A 461 11.92 -39.89 4.95
CA PRO A 461 11.72 -38.62 5.62
C PRO A 461 12.42 -38.64 6.99
N CYS A 462 13.06 -37.54 7.33
CA CYS A 462 13.63 -37.28 8.64
C CYS A 462 12.98 -36.02 9.24
N ARG A 463 13.06 -35.88 10.55
CA ARG A 463 12.58 -34.68 11.23
C ARG A 463 13.69 -33.62 11.20
N HIS A 464 13.36 -32.42 10.75
CA HIS A 464 14.20 -31.24 10.82
C HIS A 464 13.40 -30.16 11.57
N TYR A 465 13.67 -30.03 12.88
CA TYR A 465 12.86 -29.23 13.80
C TYR A 465 11.36 -29.62 13.77
N ALA A 466 10.46 -28.69 13.47
CA ALA A 466 9.02 -28.95 13.44
C ALA A 466 8.51 -29.47 12.08
N ARG A 467 9.39 -29.77 11.11
CA ARG A 467 9.01 -30.21 9.76
C ARG A 467 9.61 -31.56 9.37
N TRP A 468 8.93 -32.24 8.46
CA TRP A 468 9.49 -33.38 7.72
C TRP A 468 10.35 -32.88 6.57
N ALA A 469 11.56 -33.41 6.45
CA ALA A 469 12.51 -33.08 5.41
C ALA A 469 13.22 -34.36 4.89
N THR A 470 14.01 -34.23 3.82
CA THR A 470 14.90 -35.32 3.36
C THR A 470 16.29 -34.80 3.02
N LYS A 471 17.31 -35.59 3.38
CA LYS A 471 18.72 -35.37 3.02
C LYS A 471 19.08 -35.98 1.66
N ASP A 472 18.18 -36.74 1.05
CA ASP A 472 18.44 -37.46 -0.19
C ASP A 472 18.63 -36.48 -1.35
N HIS A 473 17.83 -35.42 -1.43
CA HIS A 473 17.90 -34.43 -2.50
C HIS A 473 17.51 -33.02 -2.03
N SER A 474 17.91 -32.01 -2.80
CA SER A 474 17.40 -30.64 -2.64
C SER A 474 16.05 -30.47 -3.35
N CYS A 475 15.17 -29.59 -2.86
CA CYS A 475 13.92 -29.27 -3.54
C CYS A 475 13.99 -27.97 -4.33
N VAL A 476 13.23 -27.92 -5.42
CA VAL A 476 12.97 -26.72 -6.22
C VAL A 476 11.57 -26.20 -5.93
N MET A 477 11.51 -24.90 -5.67
CA MET A 477 10.31 -24.10 -5.49
C MET A 477 10.26 -23.00 -6.54
N LEU A 478 9.05 -22.73 -7.03
CA LEU A 478 8.79 -21.72 -8.05
C LEU A 478 8.08 -20.54 -7.42
N ALA A 479 8.77 -19.41 -7.31
CA ALA A 479 8.15 -18.14 -7.00
C ALA A 479 7.19 -17.73 -8.14
N PRO A 480 6.19 -16.86 -7.87
CA PRO A 480 5.23 -16.42 -8.88
C PRO A 480 5.88 -15.84 -10.14
N SER A 481 7.04 -15.19 -9.97
CA SER A 481 7.81 -14.66 -11.09
C SER A 481 8.18 -15.74 -12.12
N SER A 482 8.33 -17.02 -11.73
CA SER A 482 8.68 -18.13 -12.63
C SER A 482 7.68 -18.41 -13.75
N PHE A 483 6.50 -17.80 -13.69
CA PHE A 483 5.38 -18.01 -14.60
C PHE A 483 5.19 -16.82 -15.53
N ALA A 484 4.71 -17.07 -16.75
CA ALA A 484 4.27 -16.03 -17.67
C ALA A 484 3.03 -15.28 -17.14
N ASP A 485 2.22 -15.95 -16.30
CA ASP A 485 1.08 -15.37 -15.57
C ASP A 485 1.26 -15.60 -14.05
N PRO A 486 2.03 -14.74 -13.35
CA PRO A 486 2.27 -14.86 -11.91
C PRO A 486 1.00 -14.84 -11.05
N THR A 487 0.04 -13.99 -11.44
CA THR A 487 -1.24 -13.81 -10.72
C THR A 487 -2.12 -15.05 -10.87
N GLY A 488 -2.30 -15.53 -12.10
CA GLY A 488 -3.06 -16.74 -12.36
C GLY A 488 -2.44 -17.97 -11.69
N TYR A 489 -1.10 -18.03 -11.59
CA TYR A 489 -0.43 -19.04 -10.76
C TYR A 489 -0.89 -18.94 -9.31
N LEU A 490 -0.78 -17.78 -8.64
CA LEU A 490 -1.11 -17.63 -7.22
C LEU A 490 -2.55 -18.04 -6.88
N ILE A 491 -3.50 -17.71 -7.76
CA ILE A 491 -4.95 -17.93 -7.53
C ILE A 491 -5.37 -19.39 -7.76
N ARG A 492 -4.76 -20.09 -8.73
CA ARG A 492 -5.17 -21.47 -9.09
C ARG A 492 -4.49 -22.50 -8.20
N ASN A 493 -5.24 -23.41 -7.59
CA ASN A 493 -4.62 -24.49 -6.81
C ASN A 493 -3.73 -25.40 -7.66
N GLU A 494 -2.56 -25.77 -7.12
CA GLU A 494 -1.69 -26.78 -7.73
C GLU A 494 -2.28 -28.18 -7.51
N THR A 495 -2.97 -28.71 -8.53
CA THR A 495 -3.45 -30.10 -8.49
C THR A 495 -2.28 -31.08 -8.70
N GLN A 496 -2.42 -32.31 -8.25
CA GLN A 496 -1.39 -33.35 -8.47
C GLN A 496 -1.07 -33.54 -9.97
N ALA A 497 -2.06 -33.41 -10.86
CA ALA A 497 -1.84 -33.48 -12.30
C ALA A 497 -0.96 -32.32 -12.80
N LYS A 498 -1.19 -31.11 -12.28
CA LYS A 498 -0.41 -29.91 -12.65
C LYS A 498 1.02 -30.00 -12.11
N ILE A 499 1.20 -30.49 -10.88
CA ILE A 499 2.54 -30.73 -10.30
C ILE A 499 3.33 -31.73 -11.16
N ARG A 500 2.70 -32.83 -11.60
CA ARG A 500 3.37 -33.79 -12.50
C ARG A 500 3.74 -33.18 -13.85
N GLU A 501 2.92 -32.28 -14.37
CA GLU A 501 3.23 -31.53 -15.59
C GLU A 501 4.47 -30.64 -15.39
N TYR A 502 4.54 -29.91 -14.27
CA TYR A 502 5.69 -29.11 -13.88
C TYR A 502 6.95 -29.95 -13.76
N GLU A 503 6.91 -31.05 -13.00
CA GLU A 503 8.05 -31.96 -12.83
C GLU A 503 8.58 -32.48 -14.16
N ARG A 504 7.69 -32.92 -15.06
CA ARG A 504 8.10 -33.46 -16.37
C ARG A 504 8.80 -32.40 -17.22
N TYR A 505 8.29 -31.18 -17.25
CA TYR A 505 8.94 -30.09 -17.98
C TYR A 505 10.29 -29.72 -17.36
N LEU A 506 10.35 -29.54 -16.04
CA LEU A 506 11.57 -29.14 -15.34
C LEU A 506 12.66 -30.21 -15.34
N ARG A 507 12.31 -31.49 -15.51
CA ARG A 507 13.26 -32.60 -15.71
C ARG A 507 13.75 -32.72 -17.16
N GLY A 508 13.09 -32.05 -18.11
CA GLY A 508 13.34 -32.22 -19.53
C GLY A 508 12.62 -33.43 -20.17
N ASP A 509 11.70 -34.08 -19.44
CA ASP A 509 10.88 -35.20 -19.95
C ASP A 509 9.73 -34.73 -20.87
N SER A 510 9.49 -33.42 -20.94
CA SER A 510 8.46 -32.78 -21.77
C SER A 510 9.00 -31.48 -22.34
N THR A 511 8.73 -31.23 -23.62
CA THR A 511 8.98 -29.94 -24.28
C THR A 511 7.78 -28.99 -24.20
N ASN A 512 6.63 -29.48 -23.74
CA ASN A 512 5.44 -28.65 -23.59
C ASN A 512 5.58 -27.77 -22.35
N ASN A 513 5.77 -26.46 -22.55
CA ASN A 513 5.92 -25.48 -21.49
C ASN A 513 4.56 -25.25 -20.78
N PRO A 514 4.41 -25.55 -19.48
CA PRO A 514 3.14 -25.48 -18.76
C PRO A 514 2.76 -24.05 -18.31
N GLY A 515 3.44 -23.03 -18.82
CA GLY A 515 3.23 -21.60 -18.51
C GLY A 515 4.40 -20.92 -17.81
N PHE A 516 5.60 -21.50 -17.88
CA PHE A 516 6.83 -20.93 -17.33
C PHE A 516 7.49 -19.92 -18.27
N VAL A 517 8.35 -19.09 -17.71
CA VAL A 517 9.26 -18.22 -18.46
C VAL A 517 10.35 -19.05 -19.18
N ASP A 518 10.77 -18.62 -20.37
CA ASP A 518 11.67 -19.41 -21.23
C ASP A 518 13.05 -19.69 -20.60
N THR A 519 13.53 -18.78 -19.75
CA THR A 519 14.84 -18.89 -19.08
C THR A 519 14.86 -19.88 -17.91
N LEU A 520 13.70 -20.41 -17.48
CA LEU A 520 13.57 -21.15 -16.23
C LEU A 520 14.44 -22.41 -16.16
N LEU A 521 14.50 -23.19 -17.25
CA LEU A 521 15.26 -24.44 -17.30
C LEU A 521 16.77 -24.23 -17.10
N ASN A 522 17.30 -23.13 -17.63
CA ASN A 522 18.71 -22.76 -17.43
C ASN A 522 19.02 -22.54 -15.94
N SER A 523 18.12 -21.87 -15.22
CA SER A 523 18.25 -21.64 -13.78
C SER A 523 18.11 -22.93 -12.96
N VAL A 524 17.21 -23.84 -13.33
CA VAL A 524 17.09 -25.16 -12.66
C VAL A 524 18.37 -25.97 -12.83
N ALA A 525 18.89 -26.04 -14.06
CA ALA A 525 20.09 -26.81 -14.37
C ALA A 525 21.36 -26.19 -13.74
N ALA A 526 21.49 -24.87 -13.74
CA ALA A 526 22.60 -24.18 -13.10
C ALA A 526 22.65 -24.45 -11.58
N THR A 527 21.50 -24.36 -10.92
CA THR A 527 21.41 -24.56 -9.47
C THR A 527 21.57 -26.02 -9.04
N TYR A 528 21.28 -26.99 -9.93
CA TYR A 528 21.39 -28.42 -9.62
C TYR A 528 22.82 -28.84 -9.23
N LYS A 529 23.83 -28.25 -9.87
CA LYS A 529 25.25 -28.56 -9.61
C LYS A 529 25.70 -28.26 -8.17
N LEU A 530 24.94 -27.47 -7.42
CA LEU A 530 25.25 -27.16 -6.02
C LEU A 530 24.90 -28.29 -5.07
N GLU A 531 23.99 -29.19 -5.46
CA GLU A 531 23.55 -30.27 -4.58
C GLU A 531 24.69 -31.19 -4.18
N SER A 532 25.57 -31.56 -5.13
CA SER A 532 26.75 -32.37 -4.83
C SER A 532 27.69 -31.67 -3.85
N PHE A 533 27.83 -30.35 -3.95
CA PHE A 533 28.61 -29.57 -3.00
C PHE A 533 27.95 -29.48 -1.62
N TRP A 534 26.63 -29.35 -1.54
CA TRP A 534 25.93 -29.34 -0.26
C TRP A 534 25.93 -30.70 0.42
N LYS A 535 25.93 -31.80 -0.34
CA LYS A 535 26.00 -33.17 0.19
C LYS A 535 27.42 -33.63 0.52
N ASP A 536 28.44 -32.92 0.04
CA ASP A 536 29.84 -33.22 0.33
C ASP A 536 30.13 -33.15 1.84
N SER A 537 30.93 -34.09 2.35
CA SER A 537 31.22 -34.21 3.78
C SER A 537 32.06 -33.03 4.30
N ILE A 538 32.94 -32.45 3.48
CA ILE A 538 33.75 -31.29 3.85
C ILE A 538 32.86 -30.06 4.05
N SER A 539 31.88 -29.89 3.14
CA SER A 539 30.87 -28.83 3.24
C SER A 539 30.00 -28.98 4.50
N HIS A 540 29.62 -30.20 4.85
CA HIS A 540 28.90 -30.48 6.10
C HIS A 540 29.74 -30.19 7.35
N ASP A 541 31.01 -30.59 7.35
CA ASP A 541 31.90 -30.39 8.51
C ASP A 541 32.20 -28.91 8.75
N GLN A 542 32.39 -28.12 7.69
CA GLN A 542 32.64 -26.68 7.79
C GLN A 542 31.41 -25.86 8.19
N ALA A 543 30.20 -26.37 7.93
CA ALA A 543 28.94 -25.66 8.15
C ALA A 543 27.93 -26.51 8.94
N LYS A 544 28.42 -27.19 9.97
CA LYS A 544 27.69 -28.20 10.74
C LYS A 544 26.40 -27.72 11.41
N TYR A 545 26.35 -26.43 11.77
CA TYR A 545 25.23 -25.84 12.52
C TYR A 545 24.39 -24.88 11.66
N VAL A 546 24.58 -24.90 10.34
CA VAL A 546 23.67 -24.24 9.41
C VAL A 546 22.34 -24.99 9.39
N VAL A 547 21.25 -24.23 9.49
CA VAL A 547 19.87 -24.74 9.47
C VAL A 547 19.46 -25.02 8.02
N TRP A 548 19.42 -23.98 7.20
CA TRP A 548 18.96 -24.06 5.80
C TRP A 548 20.05 -23.56 4.85
N ARG A 549 20.19 -24.23 3.70
CA ARG A 549 21.02 -23.75 2.57
C ARG A 549 20.14 -23.55 1.37
N TYR A 550 20.21 -22.38 0.74
CA TYR A 550 19.39 -22.11 -0.42
C TYR A 550 20.03 -21.17 -1.43
N ILE A 551 19.52 -21.25 -2.65
CA ILE A 551 19.84 -20.36 -3.75
C ILE A 551 18.53 -19.90 -4.39
N CYS A 552 18.41 -18.60 -4.60
CA CYS A 552 17.25 -17.96 -5.19
C CYS A 552 17.69 -17.21 -6.44
N THR A 553 17.20 -17.61 -7.61
CA THR A 553 17.57 -17.02 -8.90
C THR A 553 16.64 -15.88 -9.27
N LYS A 554 17.10 -14.99 -10.15
CA LYS A 554 16.26 -13.92 -10.71
C LYS A 554 15.03 -14.44 -11.48
N ASP A 555 15.07 -15.68 -11.97
CA ASP A 555 13.98 -16.27 -12.74
C ASP A 555 12.84 -16.77 -11.86
N GLY A 556 13.03 -16.80 -10.53
CA GLY A 556 12.03 -17.23 -9.56
C GLY A 556 12.27 -18.64 -8.99
N ILE A 557 13.38 -19.31 -9.36
CA ILE A 557 13.78 -20.59 -8.74
C ILE A 557 14.33 -20.35 -7.34
N THR A 558 13.76 -21.03 -6.35
CA THR A 558 14.38 -21.27 -5.05
C THR A 558 14.74 -22.74 -4.93
N ARG A 559 16.04 -23.05 -4.77
CA ARG A 559 16.50 -24.40 -4.44
C ARG A 559 16.96 -24.44 -2.99
N LEU A 560 16.45 -25.40 -2.22
CA LEU A 560 16.59 -25.49 -0.76
C LEU A 560 17.09 -26.89 -0.34
N TYR A 561 18.02 -26.93 0.62
CA TYR A 561 18.55 -28.15 1.21
C TYR A 561 18.64 -28.03 2.75
N PRO A 562 18.22 -29.07 3.51
CA PRO A 562 17.52 -30.28 3.06
C PRO A 562 16.15 -29.94 2.46
N CYS A 563 15.64 -30.83 1.61
CA CYS A 563 14.34 -30.63 0.97
C CYS A 563 13.22 -30.57 2.02
N VAL A 564 12.39 -29.53 1.97
CA VAL A 564 11.21 -29.35 2.83
C VAL A 564 10.08 -28.71 2.04
N GLN A 565 8.83 -28.97 2.44
CA GLN A 565 7.67 -28.38 1.80
C GLN A 565 7.53 -26.89 2.14
N LEU A 566 7.56 -26.06 1.10
CA LEU A 566 7.32 -24.61 1.16
C LEU A 566 5.88 -24.28 0.77
N THR A 567 5.38 -23.13 1.25
CA THR A 567 4.10 -22.60 0.77
C THR A 567 4.24 -22.08 -0.65
N LYS A 568 3.17 -22.21 -1.43
CA LYS A 568 3.12 -21.84 -2.85
C LYS A 568 3.36 -20.34 -3.10
N ASP A 569 2.98 -19.50 -2.15
CA ASP A 569 3.10 -18.05 -2.18
C ASP A 569 4.45 -17.52 -1.66
N TYR A 570 5.38 -18.41 -1.28
CA TYR A 570 6.70 -18.01 -0.83
C TYR A 570 7.47 -17.32 -1.98
N ASP A 571 7.92 -16.09 -1.76
CA ASP A 571 8.73 -15.35 -2.73
C ASP A 571 9.98 -14.78 -2.02
N PRO A 572 11.19 -15.28 -2.35
CA PRO A 572 12.41 -14.79 -1.72
C PRO A 572 12.68 -13.32 -2.04
N ALA A 573 12.23 -12.79 -3.19
CA ALA A 573 12.49 -11.41 -3.60
C ALA A 573 11.78 -10.37 -2.71
N LEU A 574 10.75 -10.81 -1.98
CA LEU A 574 10.04 -10.00 -0.99
C LEU A 574 10.68 -10.03 0.40
N ARG A 575 11.69 -10.88 0.61
CA ARG A 575 12.31 -11.06 1.93
C ARG A 575 13.38 -9.99 2.17
N PRO A 576 13.45 -9.41 3.38
CA PRO A 576 14.47 -8.42 3.75
C PRO A 576 15.90 -8.82 3.39
N TRP A 577 16.28 -10.08 3.66
CA TRP A 577 17.63 -10.58 3.38
C TRP A 577 17.97 -10.56 1.88
N TYR A 578 17.01 -10.87 1.02
CA TYR A 578 17.21 -10.87 -0.43
C TYR A 578 17.37 -9.46 -0.96
N GLN A 579 16.47 -8.56 -0.56
CA GLN A 579 16.49 -7.15 -0.97
C GLN A 579 17.79 -6.46 -0.55
N ARG A 580 18.22 -6.66 0.70
CA ARG A 580 19.52 -6.17 1.19
C ARG A 580 20.69 -6.75 0.40
N THR A 581 20.64 -8.03 0.03
CA THR A 581 21.72 -8.65 -0.76
C THR A 581 21.84 -8.11 -2.17
N ILE A 582 20.71 -7.87 -2.84
CA ILE A 582 20.68 -7.23 -4.15
C ILE A 582 21.21 -5.79 -4.07
N ALA A 583 20.90 -5.07 -2.99
CA ALA A 583 21.40 -3.71 -2.75
C ALA A 583 22.91 -3.67 -2.43
N LYS A 584 23.42 -4.64 -1.66
CA LYS A 584 24.82 -4.70 -1.19
C LYS A 584 25.67 -5.66 -2.02
N ARG A 585 25.74 -5.37 -3.32
CA ARG A 585 26.49 -6.16 -4.31
C ARG A 585 27.92 -6.46 -3.87
N LYS A 586 28.38 -7.69 -4.14
CA LYS A 586 29.71 -8.26 -3.81
C LYS A 586 30.01 -8.43 -2.32
N LYS A 587 29.17 -7.96 -1.40
CA LYS A 587 29.35 -8.12 0.04
C LYS A 587 28.58 -9.34 0.54
N PHE A 588 29.04 -9.89 1.66
CA PHE A 588 28.19 -10.74 2.49
C PHE A 588 27.22 -9.85 3.26
N VAL A 589 25.96 -10.25 3.30
CA VAL A 589 24.89 -9.56 4.03
C VAL A 589 24.35 -10.48 5.10
N LEU A 590 24.27 -9.96 6.31
CA LEU A 590 23.63 -10.62 7.43
C LEU A 590 22.27 -9.95 7.68
N SER A 591 21.19 -10.73 7.74
CA SER A 591 19.87 -10.21 8.06
C SER A 591 19.76 -9.86 9.55
N THR A 592 18.76 -9.06 9.90
CA THR A 592 18.25 -9.02 11.28
C THR A 592 17.59 -10.36 11.65
N PRO A 593 17.49 -10.70 12.94
CA PRO A 593 16.78 -11.88 13.40
C PRO A 593 15.33 -11.88 12.92
N TYR A 594 14.86 -13.02 12.43
CA TYR A 594 13.44 -13.27 12.17
C TYR A 594 13.04 -14.63 12.71
N LEU A 595 11.76 -14.76 13.08
CA LEU A 595 11.24 -16.03 13.55
C LEU A 595 11.10 -17.00 12.38
N ASP A 596 11.71 -18.17 12.51
CA ASP A 596 11.48 -19.28 11.59
C ASP A 596 10.07 -19.81 11.77
N ALA A 597 9.29 -19.76 10.68
CA ALA A 597 7.95 -20.35 10.65
C ALA A 597 7.99 -21.89 10.77
N TRP A 598 9.17 -22.51 10.68
CA TRP A 598 9.36 -23.97 10.70
C TRP A 598 9.98 -24.50 12.01
N GLY A 599 10.02 -23.66 13.05
CA GLY A 599 10.25 -24.08 14.42
C GLY A 599 11.72 -24.17 14.85
N SER A 600 12.67 -23.66 14.05
CA SER A 600 14.07 -23.54 14.51
C SER A 600 14.32 -22.35 15.44
N GLY A 601 13.26 -21.57 15.75
CA GLY A 601 13.35 -20.32 16.50
C GLY A 601 13.87 -19.17 15.66
N TYR A 602 14.62 -18.24 16.26
CA TYR A 602 15.13 -17.07 15.58
C TYR A 602 16.34 -17.38 14.73
N LEU A 603 16.25 -17.00 13.45
CA LEU A 603 17.26 -17.20 12.44
C LEU A 603 17.87 -15.88 11.97
N LEU A 604 19.13 -15.98 11.56
CA LEU A 604 19.89 -14.99 10.82
C LEU A 604 20.24 -15.58 9.46
N THR A 605 19.95 -14.86 8.38
CA THR A 605 20.38 -15.24 7.04
C THR A 605 21.71 -14.57 6.72
N LEU A 606 22.75 -15.37 6.46
CA LEU A 606 23.95 -14.93 5.77
C LEU A 606 23.78 -15.14 4.27
N SER A 607 23.93 -14.09 3.48
CA SER A 607 23.61 -14.11 2.05
C SER A 607 24.60 -13.34 1.19
N ARG A 608 24.68 -13.70 -0.10
CA ARG A 608 25.57 -13.06 -1.08
C ARG A 608 25.02 -13.14 -2.51
N SER A 609 25.16 -12.06 -3.25
CA SER A 609 24.79 -11.94 -4.66
C SER A 609 25.69 -12.79 -5.57
N MET A 610 25.10 -13.42 -6.58
CA MET A 610 25.78 -14.21 -7.62
C MET A 610 25.73 -13.53 -8.98
N TYR A 611 26.75 -13.74 -9.80
CA TYR A 611 26.91 -13.08 -11.10
C TYR A 611 27.13 -14.12 -12.21
N GLU A 612 26.85 -13.74 -13.45
CA GLU A 612 27.22 -14.53 -14.62
C GLU A 612 28.74 -14.71 -14.68
N GLY A 613 29.24 -15.92 -14.89
CA GLY A 613 30.67 -16.23 -14.86
C GLY A 613 31.49 -15.44 -15.89
N LYS A 614 32.60 -14.86 -15.45
CA LYS A 614 33.62 -14.22 -16.29
C LYS A 614 34.91 -15.05 -16.31
N LEU A 615 35.64 -15.04 -17.43
CA LEU A 615 36.89 -15.81 -17.61
C LEU A 615 37.96 -15.49 -16.54
N ASN A 616 38.00 -14.26 -16.04
CA ASN A 616 38.93 -13.83 -15.00
C ASN A 616 38.37 -13.99 -13.57
N GLY A 617 37.14 -14.48 -13.40
CA GLY A 617 36.44 -14.62 -12.12
C GLY A 617 36.15 -13.31 -11.38
N GLN A 618 36.46 -12.14 -11.96
CA GLN A 618 36.32 -10.86 -11.30
C GLN A 618 35.02 -10.17 -11.70
N HIS A 619 34.23 -9.81 -10.69
CA HIS A 619 32.95 -9.11 -10.87
C HIS A 619 33.01 -7.66 -10.41
N SER A 620 32.31 -6.78 -11.12
CA SER A 620 32.03 -5.40 -10.72
C SER A 620 30.65 -5.32 -10.05
N PRO A 621 30.39 -4.38 -9.13
CA PRO A 621 29.01 -4.09 -8.68
C PRO A 621 28.04 -3.77 -9.84
N ASP A 622 28.56 -3.32 -10.99
CA ASP A 622 27.75 -3.05 -12.19
C ASP A 622 27.35 -4.31 -12.97
N ASP A 623 27.90 -5.47 -12.62
CA ASP A 623 27.56 -6.74 -13.27
C ASP A 623 26.16 -7.19 -12.89
N VAL A 624 25.49 -7.85 -13.83
CA VAL A 624 24.15 -8.40 -13.63
C VAL A 624 24.18 -9.52 -12.60
N VAL A 625 23.35 -9.38 -11.57
CA VAL A 625 23.08 -10.39 -10.55
C VAL A 625 22.13 -11.44 -11.14
N VAL A 626 22.55 -12.70 -11.10
CA VAL A 626 21.77 -13.85 -11.60
C VAL A 626 20.99 -14.56 -10.48
N GLY A 627 21.33 -14.29 -9.22
CA GLY A 627 20.64 -14.82 -8.06
C GLY A 627 21.33 -14.44 -6.75
N VAL A 628 20.80 -14.96 -5.65
CA VAL A 628 21.31 -14.79 -4.29
C VAL A 628 21.45 -16.17 -3.67
N MET A 629 22.62 -16.45 -3.09
CA MET A 629 22.83 -17.60 -2.23
C MET A 629 22.65 -17.18 -0.77
N GLY A 630 22.01 -18.01 0.02
CA GLY A 630 21.72 -17.77 1.43
C GLY A 630 21.90 -19.01 2.29
N THR A 631 22.22 -18.77 3.55
CA THR A 631 22.28 -19.80 4.58
C THR A 631 21.74 -19.26 5.89
N ASP A 632 20.96 -20.07 6.59
CA ASP A 632 20.35 -19.67 7.86
C ASP A 632 21.14 -20.24 9.04
N LEU A 633 21.36 -19.38 10.02
CA LEU A 633 22.05 -19.66 11.29
C LEU A 633 21.11 -19.33 12.43
N THR A 634 21.11 -20.13 13.50
CA THR A 634 20.41 -19.73 14.72
C THR A 634 21.13 -18.56 15.38
N VAL A 635 20.38 -17.65 16.01
CA VAL A 635 20.98 -16.51 16.76
C VAL A 635 21.97 -17.02 17.82
N ASN A 636 21.66 -18.14 18.47
CA ASN A 636 22.54 -18.76 19.46
C ASN A 636 23.88 -19.22 18.88
N TYR A 637 23.85 -19.89 17.72
CA TYR A 637 25.07 -20.33 17.06
C TYR A 637 25.89 -19.13 16.59
N PHE A 638 25.24 -18.10 16.06
CA PHE A 638 25.94 -16.86 15.70
C PHE A 638 26.59 -16.18 16.91
N ASN A 639 25.92 -16.14 18.06
CA ASN A 639 26.51 -15.61 19.29
C ASN A 639 27.74 -16.43 19.74
N GLN A 640 27.71 -17.76 19.61
CA GLN A 640 28.88 -18.60 19.88
C GLN A 640 30.04 -18.28 18.94
N LEU A 641 29.78 -18.10 17.65
CA LEU A 641 30.81 -17.68 16.68
C LEU A 641 31.43 -16.33 17.07
N ILE A 642 30.61 -15.37 17.50
CA ILE A 642 31.12 -14.06 17.95
C ILE A 642 31.97 -14.20 19.21
N GLN A 643 31.58 -15.03 20.18
CA GLN A 643 32.37 -15.27 21.38
C GLN A 643 33.68 -16.01 21.09
N GLU A 644 33.69 -16.87 20.07
CA GLU A 644 34.90 -17.59 19.65
C GLU A 644 35.89 -16.64 18.94
N ILE A 645 35.38 -15.73 18.09
CA ILE A 645 36.20 -14.71 17.40
C ILE A 645 36.64 -13.60 18.38
N TYR A 646 35.75 -13.21 19.30
CA TYR A 646 35.97 -12.15 20.29
C TYR A 646 35.70 -12.68 21.72
N PRO A 647 36.69 -13.34 22.36
CA PRO A 647 36.53 -13.96 23.69
C PRO A 647 36.03 -13.02 24.79
N ILE A 648 36.29 -11.71 24.67
CA ILE A 648 35.79 -10.69 25.61
C ILE A 648 34.25 -10.68 25.68
N CYS A 649 33.56 -11.03 24.59
CA CYS A 649 32.11 -11.11 24.53
C CYS A 649 31.53 -12.32 25.30
N GLY A 650 32.37 -13.28 25.70
CA GLY A 650 31.98 -14.34 26.64
C GLY A 650 31.95 -13.88 28.10
N GLN A 651 32.55 -12.72 28.43
CA GLN A 651 32.62 -12.19 29.79
C GLN A 651 31.40 -11.30 30.11
N THR A 652 30.21 -11.89 30.10
CA THR A 652 28.91 -11.18 30.20
C THR A 652 28.69 -10.42 31.51
N GLN A 653 29.48 -10.69 32.55
CA GLN A 653 29.46 -9.95 33.81
C GLN A 653 30.16 -8.59 33.74
N SER A 654 31.08 -8.41 32.79
CA SER A 654 31.93 -7.22 32.67
C SER A 654 31.70 -6.45 31.37
N TYR A 655 31.24 -7.13 30.32
CA TYR A 655 31.06 -6.54 29.00
C TYR A 655 29.71 -6.95 28.40
N SER A 656 29.07 -6.01 27.72
CA SER A 656 27.92 -6.26 26.85
C SER A 656 28.36 -6.08 25.40
N CYS A 657 28.29 -7.14 24.61
CA CYS A 657 28.59 -7.10 23.19
C CYS A 657 27.32 -7.12 22.38
N ILE A 658 27.19 -6.16 21.47
CA ILE A 658 26.09 -6.08 20.51
C ILE A 658 26.63 -6.14 19.10
N VAL A 659 25.87 -6.71 18.18
CA VAL A 659 26.14 -6.63 16.74
C VAL A 659 25.02 -5.84 16.11
N ILE A 660 25.38 -4.82 15.34
CA ILE A 660 24.44 -4.02 14.56
C ILE A 660 24.77 -4.16 13.07
N ASP A 661 23.75 -4.04 12.23
CA ASP A 661 23.96 -3.89 10.79
C ASP A 661 24.34 -2.45 10.43
N ASP A 662 24.66 -2.22 9.15
CA ASP A 662 25.06 -0.91 8.63
C ASP A 662 23.92 0.12 8.57
N SER A 663 22.71 -0.29 8.95
CA SER A 663 21.51 0.53 9.05
C SER A 663 21.08 0.77 10.50
N GLY A 664 21.87 0.31 11.48
CA GLY A 664 21.62 0.56 12.91
C GLY A 664 20.61 -0.39 13.55
N PHE A 665 20.24 -1.48 12.87
CA PHE A 665 19.40 -2.52 13.46
C PHE A 665 20.23 -3.51 14.25
N ILE A 666 19.68 -3.94 15.38
CA ILE A 666 20.32 -4.93 16.25
C ILE A 666 20.20 -6.32 15.61
N VAL A 667 21.35 -6.92 15.33
CA VAL A 667 21.47 -8.29 14.84
C VAL A 667 21.67 -9.26 15.99
N MET A 668 22.43 -8.85 17.01
CA MET A 668 22.71 -9.64 18.20
C MET A 668 22.75 -8.73 19.43
N HIS A 669 22.10 -9.16 20.51
CA HIS A 669 22.14 -8.52 21.82
C HIS A 669 22.23 -9.61 22.90
N PRO A 670 22.88 -9.40 24.04
CA PRO A 670 22.97 -10.41 25.11
C PRO A 670 21.59 -10.90 25.57
N ASP A 671 20.60 -9.99 25.65
CA ASP A 671 19.23 -10.34 26.01
C ASP A 671 18.50 -11.21 24.95
N PHE A 672 18.98 -11.28 23.70
CA PHE A 672 18.39 -12.16 22.66
C PHE A 672 18.58 -13.64 22.99
N VAL A 673 19.57 -13.97 23.83
CA VAL A 673 19.99 -15.34 24.12
C VAL A 673 19.34 -15.87 25.41
N VAL A 674 18.74 -15.00 26.25
CA VAL A 674 18.51 -15.31 27.69
C VAL A 674 17.04 -15.49 28.12
N THR A 675 16.02 -15.00 27.39
CA THR A 675 14.65 -14.88 27.98
C THR A 675 13.54 -15.67 27.28
N GLY A 676 13.08 -16.78 27.90
CA GLY A 676 12.04 -17.75 27.49
C GLY A 676 10.60 -17.27 27.19
N SER A 677 10.41 -15.99 26.87
CA SER A 677 9.11 -15.42 26.47
C SER A 677 9.12 -14.97 25.01
N ASP A 678 7.94 -14.98 24.39
CA ASP A 678 7.62 -14.49 23.04
C ASP A 678 7.13 -13.03 23.13
N PRO A 679 7.95 -12.02 22.77
CA PRO A 679 7.47 -10.71 22.41
C PRO A 679 7.33 -10.68 20.89
N GLY A 680 6.09 -10.55 20.41
CA GLY A 680 5.77 -10.39 18.99
C GLY A 680 6.76 -9.48 18.29
N LEU A 681 7.60 -10.09 17.45
CA LEU A 681 8.76 -9.45 16.83
C LEU A 681 8.39 -8.93 15.43
N ASP A 682 7.25 -8.27 15.32
CA ASP A 682 6.89 -7.52 14.12
C ASP A 682 7.69 -6.20 14.02
N ASN A 683 8.46 -5.84 15.06
CA ASN A 683 9.24 -4.61 15.12
C ASN A 683 10.74 -4.89 15.05
N LEU A 684 11.35 -4.61 13.89
CA LEU A 684 12.81 -4.49 13.75
C LEU A 684 13.37 -3.49 14.78
N PHE A 685 14.27 -3.94 15.65
CA PHE A 685 14.83 -3.10 16.72
C PHE A 685 15.99 -2.24 16.20
N HIS A 686 15.70 -0.96 15.96
CA HIS A 686 16.71 0.06 15.66
C HIS A 686 17.27 0.65 16.97
N ILE A 687 18.58 0.92 17.02
CA ILE A 687 19.25 1.47 18.22
C ILE A 687 18.64 2.80 18.72
N GLY A 688 17.95 3.54 17.84
CA GLY A 688 17.33 4.84 18.16
C GLY A 688 15.99 4.78 18.91
N ASN A 689 15.36 3.62 19.07
CA ASN A 689 14.07 3.52 19.77
C ASN A 689 14.26 3.49 21.29
N LYS A 690 13.58 4.39 22.02
CA LYS A 690 13.74 4.59 23.48
C LYS A 690 13.04 3.53 24.35
N ASP A 691 12.15 2.71 23.79
CA ASP A 691 11.35 1.72 24.54
C ASP A 691 11.86 0.29 24.33
N TYR A 692 13.05 -0.01 24.86
CA TYR A 692 13.55 -1.39 24.95
C TYR A 692 12.97 -2.08 26.19
N LYS A 693 11.84 -2.78 26.04
CA LYS A 693 11.36 -3.73 27.05
C LYS A 693 10.79 -4.99 26.38
N LYS A 694 11.67 -6.00 26.26
CA LYS A 694 11.44 -7.43 25.98
C LYS A 694 11.90 -7.89 24.60
N SER A 695 12.71 -8.94 24.65
CA SER A 695 13.35 -9.63 23.55
C SER A 695 12.88 -11.09 23.49
N PRO A 696 12.83 -11.72 22.30
CA PRO A 696 12.44 -13.12 22.18
C PRO A 696 13.53 -14.12 22.55
N SER A 697 13.07 -15.37 22.77
CA SER A 697 13.88 -16.57 23.03
C SER A 697 13.75 -17.61 21.91
N VAL A 698 14.68 -18.58 21.95
CA VAL A 698 14.66 -19.81 21.17
C VAL A 698 14.46 -21.03 22.08
N ASN A 699 13.55 -21.92 21.65
CA ASN A 699 13.27 -23.30 22.09
C ASN A 699 12.90 -23.56 23.57
N LYS A 700 11.64 -23.99 23.79
CA LYS A 700 11.26 -24.80 24.94
C LYS A 700 11.70 -26.25 24.69
N CYS A 701 12.84 -26.66 25.24
CA CYS A 701 12.97 -28.07 25.61
C CYS A 701 12.04 -28.29 26.81
N GLY A 702 10.82 -28.71 26.55
CA GLY A 702 9.98 -29.30 27.58
C GLY A 702 10.55 -30.64 28.04
N SER A 703 9.85 -31.30 28.97
CA SER A 703 10.19 -32.62 29.49
C SER A 703 10.16 -33.76 28.45
N ASP A 704 9.83 -33.50 27.19
CA ASP A 704 9.77 -34.50 26.12
C ASP A 704 10.52 -34.06 24.84
N ASN A 705 11.39 -34.95 24.36
CA ASN A 705 12.12 -35.04 23.09
C ASN A 705 12.84 -33.79 22.54
N CYS A 706 14.18 -33.88 22.46
CA CYS A 706 15.03 -32.92 21.76
C CYS A 706 14.87 -32.99 20.23
N ASP A 707 14.97 -31.84 19.55
CA ASP A 707 14.86 -31.74 18.09
C ASP A 707 16.04 -32.41 17.38
N CYS A 708 15.77 -33.46 16.60
CA CYS A 708 16.76 -34.08 15.72
C CYS A 708 17.01 -33.19 14.48
N LEU A 709 18.28 -33.05 14.08
CA LEU A 709 18.67 -32.42 12.82
C LEU A 709 18.81 -33.49 11.72
N CYS A 710 18.06 -33.37 10.62
CA CYS A 710 18.16 -34.22 9.42
C CYS A 710 19.58 -34.40 8.83
N TYR A 711 20.55 -33.56 9.20
CA TYR A 711 21.94 -33.65 8.74
C TYR A 711 22.74 -34.80 9.37
N ARG A 712 22.16 -35.60 10.28
CA ARG A 712 22.82 -36.72 10.96
C ARG A 712 21.90 -37.91 11.13
N ASP A 713 22.47 -39.12 11.04
CA ASP A 713 21.86 -40.31 11.65
C ASP A 713 22.19 -40.27 13.14
N VAL A 714 21.33 -39.65 13.94
CA VAL A 714 21.52 -39.56 15.40
C VAL A 714 20.71 -40.67 16.06
N ASP A 715 21.40 -41.54 16.80
CA ASP A 715 20.76 -42.51 17.68
C ASP A 715 19.92 -41.75 18.73
N PHE A 716 18.68 -42.18 18.96
CA PHE A 716 17.63 -41.45 19.70
C PHE A 716 18.10 -40.96 21.09
N ASN A 717 19.04 -41.68 21.71
CA ASN A 717 19.57 -41.38 23.04
C ASN A 717 20.66 -40.27 23.07
N VAL A 718 21.18 -39.82 21.93
CA VAL A 718 22.24 -38.78 21.87
C VAL A 718 21.65 -37.36 21.80
N CYS A 719 20.39 -37.20 21.37
CA CYS A 719 19.75 -35.89 21.32
C CYS A 719 19.48 -35.29 22.72
N THR A 720 19.50 -36.09 23.78
CA THR A 720 19.06 -35.64 25.12
C THR A 720 20.13 -35.03 26.01
N ASN A 721 21.43 -35.07 25.71
CA ASN A 721 22.42 -34.57 26.68
C ASN A 721 23.74 -34.13 26.04
N LYS A 722 23.89 -32.82 25.87
CA LYS A 722 25.14 -32.08 26.11
C LYS A 722 24.78 -30.59 26.20
N TYR A 723 25.26 -29.91 27.24
CA TYR A 723 24.89 -28.56 27.70
C TYR A 723 23.75 -28.46 28.73
N VAL A 724 23.84 -29.29 29.76
CA VAL A 724 23.65 -28.80 31.14
C VAL A 724 24.91 -29.21 31.91
N GLN A 725 25.49 -28.26 32.66
CA GLN A 725 26.79 -28.30 33.38
C GLN A 725 28.00 -28.07 32.46
N THR A 726 28.81 -27.02 32.60
CA THR A 726 29.16 -26.13 33.74
C THR A 726 29.11 -24.66 33.38
#